data_AF-A0ABD2CFX0-F1
#
_entry.id   AF-A0ABD2CFX0-F1
#
_cell.length_a   1.000
_cell.length_b   1.000
_cell.length_c   1.000
_cell.angle_alpha   90.00
_cell.angle_beta   90.00
_cell.angle_gamma   90.00
#
_symmetry.space_group_name_H-M   'P 1'
#
loop_
_entity.id
_entity.type
_entity.pdbx_description
1 polymer ?
#
loop_
_entity_poly.entity_id
_entity_poly.type
_entity_poly.pdbx_seq_one_letter_code
_entity_poly.pdbx_strand_id
1 'polypeptide(L)'
;MAAQVMCLTSSGGIPLFSRQKGDKEMITFSKMASLNGVHMFLKTQNMKLLNTDLPDTAIVWKEYEQSIILIIIANGATKYTLNKFLDVAFGAMILFVGIDEIKNTKNIERLKKDLRACNPIIDRLLECLDIGDRICTKTDIVNMTECIILHENHLLQTCLEGYMECLDSMYGCILVHGCLAVGTDGWWSLDPIERKLLIMTIATETNYTARDLPIFLPYKSPDIAFRLVSITLINHVEVVALCGPNPELSEIERYVVQCWKTSMDILRNSEQCYPRNIPTAISLDINALGFLLANYKIEKFVLGRNAQSTKNRITGTHRLDVLRTFYHQAIETFMLSSELEENAIEMDMGSKWKFVGAKETYLCSEYHKCHALKEGDHILCVLYTSIVPTHTMRLITEKILKMLLIDKQVNSSIRVESTLVIAEHNNEILSPITCNVLSAAKQIGGDITVLVAGTKCDTVAKAASNANGINKVLLANNEAFKGFTSESLTPLILAMHEQNKYTHILAGATAFGKSLLPRIAAKLDVSPVSDIIGIKAPDSFVRTIYAGNAIQTIKVKDNVKVVSVRGTSFEASSLEGGNATCEPVPSGDYKTNLVEFIKQEISKSDRPELTSAKVVVSGGRGLKSGENFKLLYSLADKLNAAVGASRAAVDAGYVSNDLQVGQTGKIVAPDLYIAVGISGAIQHLAGMKDSKTIVAINKDPEAPIFQVADYGLVADLFKAVPTFTEKLK
;
A
#
# COMPACT_ATOMS: atom_id res chain seq x y z
N MET A 1 29.70 5.56 26.93
CA MET A 1 29.85 4.42 26.00
C MET A 1 31.04 4.69 25.07
N ALA A 2 31.62 3.69 24.39
CA ALA A 2 32.64 3.92 23.36
C ALA A 2 32.33 3.08 22.12
N ALA A 3 32.31 3.72 20.95
CA ALA A 3 32.08 3.08 19.66
C ALA A 3 33.14 3.56 18.66
N GLN A 4 33.67 2.64 17.87
CA GLN A 4 34.66 2.91 16.84
C GLN A 4 34.34 2.13 15.57
N VAL A 5 34.34 2.81 14.44
CA VAL A 5 34.19 2.21 13.11
C VAL A 5 35.45 2.44 12.29
N MET A 6 35.86 1.42 11.55
CA MET A 6 36.98 1.49 10.60
C MET A 6 36.57 0.88 9.26
N CYS A 7 37.13 1.46 8.21
CA CYS A 7 36.91 1.07 6.83
C CYS A 7 38.25 0.69 6.20
N LEU A 8 38.37 -0.53 5.69
CA LEU A 8 39.60 -1.07 5.11
C LEU A 8 39.29 -1.66 3.72
N THR A 9 40.28 -1.72 2.83
CA THR A 9 40.16 -2.48 1.57
C THR A 9 40.13 -3.99 1.85
N SER A 10 39.22 -4.75 1.23
CA SER A 10 39.06 -6.18 1.46
C SER A 10 40.30 -7.00 1.06
N SER A 11 40.94 -6.68 -0.07
CA SER A 11 42.09 -7.44 -0.58
C SER A 11 43.42 -7.12 0.11
N GLY A 12 43.64 -5.86 0.51
CA GLY A 12 44.93 -5.38 1.02
C GLY A 12 44.95 -4.91 2.48
N GLY A 13 43.80 -4.80 3.14
CA GLY A 13 43.70 -4.29 4.52
C GLY A 13 44.13 -2.82 4.70
N ILE A 14 44.21 -2.04 3.62
CA ILE A 14 44.63 -0.64 3.66
C ILE A 14 43.50 0.19 4.29
N PRO A 15 43.78 0.98 5.35
CA PRO A 15 42.75 1.79 5.99
C PRO A 15 42.33 2.97 5.12
N LEU A 16 41.03 3.10 4.88
CA LEU A 16 40.39 4.23 4.18
C LEU A 16 40.03 5.35 5.16
N PHE A 17 39.34 5.00 6.26
CA PHE A 17 39.08 5.91 7.37
C PHE A 17 38.87 5.15 8.69
N SER A 18 39.02 5.85 9.82
CA SER A 18 38.66 5.37 11.16
C SER A 18 38.04 6.52 11.95
N ARG A 19 36.87 6.28 12.54
CA ARG A 19 36.11 7.26 13.34
C ARG A 19 35.77 6.65 14.69
N GLN A 20 35.81 7.46 15.75
CA GLN A 20 35.51 7.02 17.10
C GLN A 20 34.68 8.05 17.86
N LYS A 21 33.90 7.56 18.83
CA LYS A 21 33.18 8.36 19.83
C LYS A 21 33.40 7.74 21.21
N GLY A 22 33.71 8.57 22.20
CA GLY A 22 33.98 8.17 23.60
C GLY A 22 35.45 8.32 24.02
N ASP A 23 35.72 8.24 25.33
CA ASP A 23 37.02 8.53 25.96
C ASP A 23 38.05 7.37 25.86
N LYS A 24 37.96 6.48 24.85
CA LYS A 24 38.96 5.41 24.64
C LYS A 24 40.09 5.86 23.71
N GLU A 25 41.30 5.36 23.93
CA GLU A 25 42.45 5.56 23.03
C GLU A 25 42.14 5.05 21.62
N MET A 26 42.56 5.81 20.60
CA MET A 26 42.45 5.38 19.21
C MET A 26 43.17 4.04 19.00
N ILE A 27 42.48 3.08 18.37
CA ILE A 27 43.08 1.81 17.98
C ILE A 27 44.30 2.06 17.08
N THR A 28 45.44 1.48 17.47
CA THR A 28 46.69 1.58 16.72
C THR A 28 46.59 0.84 15.38
N PHE A 29 47.39 1.24 14.40
CA PHE A 29 47.47 0.56 13.11
C PHE A 29 47.74 -0.96 13.25
N SER A 30 48.58 -1.34 14.22
CA SER A 30 48.86 -2.75 14.53
C SER A 30 47.61 -3.55 14.91
N LYS A 31 46.72 -2.96 15.73
CA LYS A 31 45.46 -3.60 16.13
C LYS A 31 44.47 -3.68 14.95
N MET A 32 44.37 -2.64 14.12
CA MET A 32 43.55 -2.68 12.90
C MET A 32 44.03 -3.77 11.93
N ALA A 33 45.34 -3.86 11.71
CA ALA A 33 45.95 -4.89 10.88
C ALA A 33 45.68 -6.31 11.43
N SER A 34 45.71 -6.48 12.76
CA SER A 34 45.40 -7.76 13.41
C SER A 34 43.95 -8.17 13.22
N LEU A 35 42.99 -7.24 13.41
CA LEU A 35 41.56 -7.51 13.19
C LEU A 35 41.25 -7.88 11.74
N ASN A 36 41.90 -7.20 10.79
CA ASN A 36 41.78 -7.56 9.38
C ASN A 36 42.47 -8.90 9.05
N GLY A 37 43.59 -9.20 9.70
CA GLY A 37 44.32 -10.46 9.54
C GLY A 37 43.47 -11.68 9.90
N VAL A 38 42.67 -11.59 10.98
CA VAL A 38 41.71 -12.65 11.36
C VAL A 38 40.66 -12.86 10.26
N HIS A 39 40.09 -11.77 9.73
CA HIS A 39 39.14 -11.86 8.63
C HIS A 39 39.75 -12.49 7.37
N MET A 40 40.95 -12.05 6.97
CA MET A 40 41.66 -12.59 5.81
C MET A 40 42.01 -14.06 5.97
N PHE A 41 42.46 -14.48 7.16
CA PHE A 41 42.72 -15.88 7.46
C PHE A 41 41.46 -16.74 7.27
N LEU A 42 40.33 -16.35 7.86
CA LEU A 42 39.08 -17.08 7.73
C LEU A 42 38.57 -17.12 6.28
N LYS A 43 38.75 -16.03 5.53
CA LYS A 43 38.44 -15.95 4.10
C LYS A 43 39.23 -16.97 3.28
N THR A 44 40.52 -17.20 3.58
CA THR A 44 41.30 -18.27 2.92
C THR A 44 40.77 -19.68 3.20
N GLN A 45 40.02 -19.86 4.29
CA GLN A 45 39.38 -21.12 4.66
C GLN A 45 37.92 -21.20 4.17
N ASN A 46 37.47 -20.29 3.31
CA ASN A 46 36.06 -20.14 2.90
C ASN A 46 35.09 -19.97 4.08
N MET A 47 35.55 -19.40 5.20
CA MET A 47 34.73 -19.10 6.37
C MET A 47 34.48 -17.59 6.49
N LYS A 48 33.24 -17.20 6.78
CA LYS A 48 32.84 -15.80 6.94
C LYS A 48 32.74 -15.42 8.41
N LEU A 49 33.56 -14.47 8.86
CA LEU A 49 33.44 -13.88 10.19
C LEU A 49 32.32 -12.84 10.20
N LEU A 50 31.32 -13.00 11.06
CA LEU A 50 30.19 -12.07 11.20
C LEU A 50 30.34 -11.18 12.45
N ASN A 51 30.56 -11.80 13.61
CA ASN A 51 30.69 -11.09 14.87
C ASN A 51 31.57 -11.86 15.87
N THR A 52 32.05 -11.13 16.87
CA THR A 52 32.77 -11.65 18.04
C THR A 52 32.20 -10.97 19.29
N ASP A 53 31.81 -11.78 20.27
CA ASP A 53 31.32 -11.30 21.55
C ASP A 53 32.44 -11.31 22.60
N LEU A 54 32.64 -10.15 23.23
CA LEU A 54 33.39 -10.00 24.46
C LEU A 54 32.42 -9.58 25.56
N PRO A 55 32.75 -9.78 26.85
CA PRO A 55 31.83 -9.53 27.97
C PRO A 55 31.13 -8.16 27.94
N ASP A 56 31.85 -7.10 27.53
CA ASP A 56 31.34 -5.73 27.48
C ASP A 56 31.43 -5.09 26.08
N THR A 57 31.85 -5.83 25.06
CA THR A 57 32.16 -5.29 23.73
C THR A 57 31.73 -6.25 22.63
N ALA A 58 30.95 -5.76 21.67
CA ALA A 58 30.62 -6.49 20.46
C ALA A 58 31.48 -5.96 19.30
N ILE A 59 32.01 -6.88 18.50
CA ILE A 59 32.72 -6.56 17.25
C ILE A 59 31.96 -7.18 16.09
N VAL A 60 31.67 -6.40 15.06
CA VAL A 60 30.95 -6.85 13.85
C VAL A 60 31.78 -6.52 12.62
N TRP A 61 31.89 -7.49 11.70
CA TRP A 61 32.57 -7.35 10.41
C TRP A 61 31.54 -7.51 9.30
N LYS A 62 31.57 -6.60 8.32
CA LYS A 62 30.76 -6.72 7.11
C LYS A 62 31.55 -6.30 5.88
N GLU A 63 31.65 -7.23 4.95
CA GLU A 63 32.30 -7.01 3.66
C GLU A 63 31.26 -6.63 2.61
N TYR A 64 31.58 -5.62 1.80
CA TYR A 64 30.72 -5.07 0.75
C TYR A 64 31.44 -5.09 -0.60
N GLU A 65 30.71 -5.53 -1.64
CA GLU A 65 31.16 -5.58 -3.04
C GLU A 65 32.52 -6.28 -3.28
N GLN A 66 32.97 -7.12 -2.33
CA GLN A 66 34.31 -7.75 -2.32
C GLN A 66 35.48 -6.74 -2.37
N SER A 67 35.20 -5.44 -2.20
CA SER A 67 36.18 -4.36 -2.32
C SER A 67 36.53 -3.74 -0.98
N ILE A 68 35.56 -3.61 -0.07
CA ILE A 68 35.71 -2.89 1.20
C ILE A 68 35.16 -3.74 2.35
N ILE A 69 35.83 -3.66 3.50
CA ILE A 69 35.35 -4.21 4.76
C ILE A 69 35.15 -3.08 5.78
N LEU A 70 33.98 -3.06 6.40
CA LEU A 70 33.70 -2.22 7.56
C LEU A 70 33.72 -3.08 8.83
N ILE A 71 34.37 -2.54 9.86
CA ILE A 71 34.48 -3.17 11.18
C ILE A 71 34.01 -2.15 12.21
N ILE A 72 33.04 -2.53 13.03
CA ILE A 72 32.58 -1.71 14.16
C ILE A 72 32.81 -2.44 15.48
N ILE A 73 33.29 -1.69 16.46
CA ILE A 73 33.54 -2.12 17.83
C ILE A 73 32.73 -1.18 18.73
N ALA A 74 31.80 -1.72 19.52
CA ALA A 74 30.99 -0.92 20.42
C ALA A 74 30.71 -1.65 21.74
N ASN A 75 30.63 -0.89 22.83
CA ASN A 75 30.25 -1.39 24.15
C ASN A 75 28.77 -1.11 24.42
N GLY A 76 27.95 -2.10 24.77
CA GLY A 76 26.55 -1.89 25.18
C GLY A 76 25.54 -1.68 24.03
N ALA A 77 25.92 -1.97 22.79
CA ALA A 77 25.02 -1.96 21.63
C ALA A 77 24.73 -3.39 21.18
N THR A 78 23.50 -3.67 20.72
CA THR A 78 23.14 -5.00 20.21
C THR A 78 23.76 -5.26 18.84
N LYS A 79 23.99 -6.53 18.52
CA LYS A 79 24.53 -6.95 17.20
C LYS A 79 23.65 -6.48 16.05
N TYR A 80 22.34 -6.47 16.25
CA TYR A 80 21.36 -5.99 15.27
C TYR A 80 21.61 -4.51 14.93
N THR A 81 21.71 -3.65 15.95
CA THR A 81 21.96 -2.22 15.76
C THR A 81 23.31 -1.97 15.11
N LEU A 82 24.35 -2.73 15.46
CA LEU A 82 25.68 -2.61 14.83
C LEU A 82 25.68 -3.04 13.37
N ASN A 83 24.96 -4.12 13.00
CA ASN A 83 24.82 -4.51 11.60
C ASN A 83 24.10 -3.42 10.77
N LYS A 84 22.99 -2.89 11.29
CA LYS A 84 22.28 -1.78 10.65
C LYS A 84 23.14 -0.53 10.53
N PHE A 85 23.97 -0.23 11.54
CA PHE A 85 24.93 0.86 11.46
C PHE A 85 25.93 0.67 10.31
N LEU A 86 26.48 -0.53 10.13
CA LEU A 86 27.41 -0.79 9.03
C LEU A 86 26.74 -0.58 7.66
N ASP A 87 25.48 -0.97 7.52
CA ASP A 87 24.71 -0.77 6.28
C ASP A 87 24.47 0.71 5.97
N VAL A 88 24.07 1.50 6.97
CA VAL A 88 23.89 2.95 6.80
C VAL A 88 25.24 3.65 6.55
N ALA A 89 26.31 3.21 7.21
CA ALA A 89 27.65 3.75 6.99
C ALA A 89 28.16 3.46 5.56
N PHE A 90 27.93 2.26 5.04
CA PHE A 90 28.24 1.93 3.65
C PHE A 90 27.38 2.73 2.66
N GLY A 91 26.07 2.87 2.95
CA GLY A 91 25.19 3.75 2.18
C GLY A 91 25.67 5.20 2.15
N ALA A 92 26.20 5.73 3.27
CA ALA A 92 26.78 7.07 3.32
C ALA A 92 28.01 7.22 2.42
N MET A 93 28.80 6.16 2.25
CA MET A 93 29.92 6.15 1.30
C MET A 93 29.42 6.24 -0.14
N ILE A 94 28.41 5.43 -0.50
CA ILE A 94 27.82 5.46 -1.85
C ILE A 94 27.18 6.82 -2.11
N LEU A 95 26.48 7.42 -1.14
CA LEU A 95 25.79 8.71 -1.29
C LEU A 95 26.70 9.81 -1.86
N PHE A 96 27.96 9.88 -1.43
CA PHE A 96 28.89 10.94 -1.89
C PHE A 96 29.87 10.50 -2.98
N VAL A 97 30.24 9.22 -3.03
CA VAL A 97 31.31 8.73 -3.92
C VAL A 97 30.77 7.93 -5.11
N GLY A 98 29.59 7.32 -4.97
CA GLY A 98 29.04 6.38 -5.96
C GLY A 98 29.62 4.97 -5.83
N ILE A 99 28.86 3.97 -6.28
CA ILE A 99 29.25 2.55 -6.10
C ILE A 99 30.40 2.12 -7.02
N ASP A 100 30.49 2.71 -8.24
CA ASP A 100 31.51 2.37 -9.22
C ASP A 100 32.93 2.77 -8.76
N GLU A 101 33.06 3.94 -8.15
CA GLU A 101 34.35 4.39 -7.58
C GLU A 101 34.75 3.53 -6.36
N ILE A 102 33.78 3.07 -5.57
CA ILE A 102 34.00 2.17 -4.43
C ILE A 102 34.46 0.77 -4.91
N LYS A 103 33.88 0.25 -6.00
CA LYS A 103 34.28 -1.03 -6.60
C LYS A 103 35.69 -0.95 -7.17
N ASN A 104 36.02 0.16 -7.85
CA ASN A 104 37.29 0.33 -8.55
C ASN A 104 38.37 0.97 -7.66
N THR A 105 38.93 0.18 -6.73
CA THR A 105 39.95 0.61 -5.76
C THR A 105 41.35 0.86 -6.35
N LYS A 106 41.48 1.14 -7.66
CA LYS A 106 42.77 1.38 -8.31
C LYS A 106 43.50 2.63 -7.80
N ASN A 107 42.78 3.64 -7.31
CA ASN A 107 43.36 4.88 -6.76
C ASN A 107 42.88 5.14 -5.33
N ILE A 108 43.51 4.46 -4.37
CA ILE A 108 43.14 4.48 -2.95
C ILE A 108 43.25 5.88 -2.35
N GLU A 109 44.24 6.68 -2.74
CA GLU A 109 44.42 8.04 -2.18
C GLU A 109 43.32 9.01 -2.63
N ARG A 110 42.85 8.89 -3.87
CA ARG A 110 41.65 9.63 -4.32
C ARG A 110 40.42 9.19 -3.55
N LEU A 111 40.17 7.88 -3.46
CA LEU A 111 39.04 7.33 -2.71
C LEU A 111 39.02 7.80 -1.24
N LYS A 112 40.18 7.81 -0.56
CA LYS A 112 40.32 8.36 0.80
C LYS A 112 39.94 9.83 0.90
N LYS A 113 40.26 10.64 -0.13
CA LYS A 113 39.94 12.06 -0.15
C LYS A 113 38.43 12.27 -0.31
N ASP A 114 37.82 11.53 -1.24
CA ASP A 114 36.40 11.68 -1.57
C ASP A 114 35.50 11.16 -0.43
N LEU A 115 35.92 10.08 0.25
CA LEU A 115 35.28 9.57 1.47
C LEU A 115 35.34 10.54 2.66
N ARG A 116 36.12 11.64 2.62
CA ARG A 116 36.08 12.63 3.70
C ARG A 116 34.72 13.32 3.80
N ALA A 117 33.96 13.38 2.70
CA ALA A 117 32.63 13.97 2.66
C ALA A 117 31.61 13.19 3.52
N CYS A 118 31.75 11.87 3.66
CA CYS A 118 30.82 11.08 4.48
C CYS A 118 31.14 11.10 5.99
N ASN A 119 32.29 11.66 6.39
CA ASN A 119 32.71 11.69 7.80
C ASN A 119 31.70 12.34 8.76
N PRO A 120 31.11 13.52 8.46
CA PRO A 120 30.14 14.14 9.36
C PRO A 120 28.90 13.27 9.58
N ILE A 121 28.45 12.55 8.55
CA ILE A 121 27.34 11.61 8.66
C ILE A 121 27.72 10.44 9.57
N ILE A 122 28.92 9.87 9.37
CA ILE A 122 29.41 8.77 10.20
C ILE A 122 29.54 9.18 11.67
N ASP A 123 30.03 10.39 11.95
CA ASP A 123 30.10 10.90 13.32
C ASP A 123 28.72 11.01 13.97
N ARG A 124 27.74 11.51 13.21
CA ARG A 124 26.36 11.61 13.68
C ARG A 124 25.70 10.24 13.86
N LEU A 125 26.01 9.26 13.01
CA LEU A 125 25.59 7.87 13.22
C LEU A 125 26.20 7.29 14.49
N LEU A 126 27.48 7.60 14.79
CA LEU A 126 28.13 7.17 16.03
C LEU A 126 27.46 7.81 17.26
N GLU A 127 26.96 9.05 17.15
CA GLU A 127 26.15 9.69 18.20
C GLU A 127 24.81 8.99 18.42
N CYS A 128 24.21 8.41 17.37
CA CYS A 128 23.00 7.60 17.50
C CYS A 128 23.22 6.33 18.33
N LEU A 129 24.47 5.85 18.46
CA LEU A 129 24.82 4.68 19.26
C LEU A 129 25.08 5.01 20.73
N ASP A 130 25.30 6.27 21.12
CA ASP A 130 25.69 6.63 22.49
C ASP A 130 24.49 6.63 23.44
N ILE A 131 24.52 5.79 24.47
CA ILE A 131 23.47 5.63 25.50
C ILE A 131 23.77 6.50 26.75
N GLY A 132 24.88 7.27 26.78
CA GLY A 132 25.40 7.91 28.00
C GLY A 132 25.13 9.41 28.18
N ASP A 133 25.06 9.81 29.47
CA ASP A 133 24.78 11.11 30.14
C ASP A 133 25.43 12.42 29.64
N ARG A 134 26.11 12.46 28.49
CA ARG A 134 26.60 13.72 27.92
C ARG A 134 25.51 14.35 27.04
N ILE A 135 25.52 15.68 26.98
CA ILE A 135 24.54 16.54 26.30
C ILE A 135 24.46 16.19 24.80
N CYS A 136 23.75 15.12 24.46
CA CYS A 136 23.31 14.86 23.11
C CYS A 136 22.10 15.75 22.86
N THR A 137 22.19 16.62 21.87
CA THR A 137 21.14 17.62 21.60
C THR A 137 19.89 16.98 20.97
N LYS A 138 20.01 15.78 20.35
CA LYS A 138 18.93 15.08 19.66
C LYS A 138 19.06 13.55 19.78
N THR A 139 17.95 12.86 20.05
CA THR A 139 17.90 11.40 20.18
C THR A 139 17.42 10.80 18.88
N ASP A 140 18.19 9.89 18.28
CA ASP A 140 17.90 9.36 16.96
C ASP A 140 18.17 7.85 16.86
N ILE A 141 17.52 7.19 15.90
CA ILE A 141 17.60 5.74 15.64
C ILE A 141 18.28 5.54 14.28
N VAL A 142 19.29 4.67 14.24
CA VAL A 142 20.21 4.50 13.10
C VAL A 142 19.51 4.25 11.77
N ASN A 143 18.47 3.40 11.72
CA ASN A 143 17.78 3.00 10.49
C ASN A 143 16.33 3.47 10.43
N MET A 144 15.96 4.50 11.18
CA MET A 144 14.58 5.02 11.13
C MET A 144 14.53 6.51 10.86
N THR A 145 13.48 6.91 10.15
CA THR A 145 13.22 8.31 9.84
C THR A 145 12.44 8.96 10.98
N GLU A 146 13.01 10.00 11.58
CA GLU A 146 12.33 10.79 12.62
C GLU A 146 11.27 11.68 11.99
N CYS A 147 10.04 11.60 12.48
CA CYS A 147 8.88 12.34 11.98
C CYS A 147 8.28 13.25 13.06
N ILE A 148 7.59 14.31 12.62
CA ILE A 148 6.81 15.21 13.47
C ILE A 148 5.32 15.13 13.14
N ILE A 149 4.47 15.15 14.17
CA ILE A 149 3.02 15.16 14.03
C ILE A 149 2.48 16.60 14.00
N LEU A 150 1.63 16.95 13.03
CA LEU A 150 1.07 18.26 12.67
C LEU A 150 -0.45 18.21 12.42
N HIS A 151 -1.17 19.26 12.79
CA HIS A 151 -2.63 19.32 12.65
C HIS A 151 -3.12 19.49 11.19
N GLU A 152 -2.40 20.27 10.38
CA GLU A 152 -2.81 20.67 9.01
C GLU A 152 -1.93 20.03 7.92
N ASN A 153 -1.62 18.73 8.05
CA ASN A 153 -0.71 18.02 7.13
C ASN A 153 -1.15 18.13 5.66
N HIS A 154 -2.44 17.93 5.39
CA HIS A 154 -2.99 17.91 4.04
C HIS A 154 -2.73 19.21 3.26
N LEU A 155 -2.72 20.36 3.94
CA LEU A 155 -2.41 21.65 3.31
C LEU A 155 -0.92 21.73 2.95
N LEU A 156 -0.03 21.35 3.86
CA LEU A 156 1.41 21.29 3.60
C LEU A 156 1.75 20.28 2.51
N GLN A 157 1.07 19.13 2.47
CA GLN A 157 1.20 18.13 1.41
C GLN A 157 0.79 18.71 0.06
N THR A 158 -0.36 19.39 -0.01
CA THR A 158 -0.82 20.06 -1.25
C THR A 158 0.19 21.11 -1.72
N CYS A 159 0.74 21.91 -0.81
CA CYS A 159 1.77 22.90 -1.14
C CYS A 159 3.07 22.24 -1.62
N LEU A 160 3.48 21.14 -1.00
CA LEU A 160 4.65 20.37 -1.41
C LEU A 160 4.46 19.77 -2.80
N GLU A 161 3.30 19.16 -3.07
CA GLU A 161 2.98 18.58 -4.38
C GLU A 161 2.98 19.63 -5.49
N GLY A 162 2.36 20.80 -5.26
CA GLY A 162 2.40 21.90 -6.23
C GLY A 162 3.81 22.44 -6.47
N TYR A 163 4.65 22.50 -5.43
CA TYR A 163 6.06 22.89 -5.56
C TYR A 163 6.88 21.83 -6.33
N MET A 164 6.62 20.55 -6.09
CA MET A 164 7.28 19.44 -6.80
C MET A 164 6.90 19.38 -8.28
N GLU A 165 5.65 19.71 -8.61
CA GLU A 165 5.19 19.82 -10.00
C GLU A 165 5.94 20.92 -10.77
N CYS A 166 6.21 22.07 -10.14
CA CYS A 166 7.03 23.14 -10.75
C CYS A 166 8.48 22.72 -10.99
N LEU A 167 9.01 21.78 -10.20
CA LEU A 167 10.38 21.27 -10.31
C LEU A 167 10.51 20.06 -11.23
N ASP A 168 9.40 19.52 -11.74
CA ASP A 168 9.36 18.23 -12.46
C ASP A 168 10.05 17.11 -11.66
N SER A 169 9.85 17.09 -10.34
CA SER A 169 10.41 16.09 -9.43
C SER A 169 9.32 15.30 -8.72
N MET A 170 9.54 14.00 -8.54
CA MET A 170 8.66 13.13 -7.75
C MET A 170 9.11 12.98 -6.29
N TYR A 171 10.28 13.50 -5.93
CA TYR A 171 10.95 13.23 -4.66
C TYR A 171 11.13 14.51 -3.86
N GLY A 172 10.12 14.86 -3.06
CA GLY A 172 10.17 16.02 -2.18
C GLY A 172 9.74 15.71 -0.75
N CYS A 173 10.29 16.46 0.21
CA CYS A 173 9.83 16.49 1.58
C CYS A 173 10.00 17.85 2.27
N ILE A 174 9.34 18.02 3.42
CA ILE A 174 9.48 19.17 4.31
C ILE A 174 10.08 18.69 5.63
N LEU A 175 11.11 19.38 6.09
CA LEU A 175 11.78 19.14 7.36
C LEU A 175 11.49 20.28 8.34
N VAL A 176 11.14 19.94 9.57
CA VAL A 176 10.98 20.89 10.70
C VAL A 176 11.97 20.49 11.78
N HIS A 177 12.95 21.35 12.08
CA HIS A 177 14.08 21.04 12.99
C HIS A 177 14.80 19.71 12.62
N GLY A 178 14.88 19.41 11.31
CA GLY A 178 15.45 18.17 10.78
C GLY A 178 14.60 16.91 11.03
N CYS A 179 13.34 17.06 11.46
CA CYS A 179 12.35 15.99 11.52
C CYS A 179 11.46 16.03 10.27
N LEU A 180 11.15 14.89 9.69
CA LEU A 180 10.29 14.79 8.53
C LEU A 180 8.84 15.11 8.89
N ALA A 181 8.32 16.22 8.37
CA ALA A 181 6.93 16.63 8.57
C ALA A 181 6.00 16.00 7.52
N VAL A 182 6.38 16.17 6.26
CA VAL A 182 5.55 15.85 5.10
C VAL A 182 6.47 15.35 3.99
N GLY A 183 6.03 14.34 3.23
CA GLY A 183 6.81 13.76 2.15
C GLY A 183 5.90 13.29 1.03
N THR A 184 6.32 13.53 -0.21
CA THR A 184 5.68 12.98 -1.40
C THR A 184 5.67 11.45 -1.42
N ASP A 185 4.75 10.85 -2.17
CA ASP A 185 4.71 9.40 -2.36
C ASP A 185 6.04 8.86 -2.93
N GLY A 186 6.67 9.62 -3.84
CA GLY A 186 7.99 9.30 -4.36
C GLY A 186 9.05 9.29 -3.25
N TRP A 187 9.05 10.26 -2.34
CA TRP A 187 9.96 10.28 -1.19
C TRP A 187 9.80 9.05 -0.29
N TRP A 188 8.56 8.64 -0.01
CA TRP A 188 8.28 7.45 0.79
C TRP A 188 8.64 6.14 0.08
N SER A 189 8.69 6.13 -1.26
CA SER A 189 9.14 5.00 -2.07
C SER A 189 10.66 4.76 -2.07
N LEU A 190 11.44 5.70 -1.52
CA LEU A 190 12.88 5.54 -1.32
C LEU A 190 13.18 4.54 -0.21
N ASP A 191 14.34 3.89 -0.30
CA ASP A 191 14.77 2.98 0.75
C ASP A 191 14.96 3.73 2.08
N PRO A 192 14.61 3.15 3.24
CA PRO A 192 14.76 3.82 4.53
C PRO A 192 16.16 4.34 4.83
N ILE A 193 17.20 3.64 4.37
CA ILE A 193 18.59 4.08 4.51
C ILE A 193 18.81 5.35 3.68
N GLU A 194 18.28 5.42 2.47
CA GLU A 194 18.38 6.61 1.61
C GLU A 194 17.70 7.80 2.28
N ARG A 195 16.44 7.66 2.71
CA ARG A 195 15.70 8.74 3.38
C ARG A 195 16.45 9.25 4.61
N LYS A 196 17.00 8.32 5.41
CA LYS A 196 17.80 8.66 6.59
C LYS A 196 19.04 9.46 6.23
N LEU A 197 19.82 8.99 5.26
CA LEU A 197 21.04 9.63 4.82
C LEU A 197 20.79 11.02 4.24
N LEU A 198 19.74 11.18 3.43
CA LEU A 198 19.34 12.48 2.86
C LEU A 198 19.03 13.50 3.96
N ILE A 199 18.19 13.12 4.94
CA ILE A 199 17.81 14.00 6.05
C ILE A 199 19.03 14.31 6.94
N MET A 200 19.88 13.32 7.21
CA MET A 200 21.10 13.52 7.99
C MET A 200 22.07 14.48 7.32
N THR A 201 22.25 14.37 6.00
CA THR A 201 23.13 15.25 5.19
C THR A 201 22.72 16.71 5.34
N ILE A 202 21.42 16.98 5.27
CA ILE A 202 20.87 18.34 5.40
C ILE A 202 21.05 18.84 6.84
N ALA A 203 20.79 17.97 7.81
CA ALA A 203 20.87 18.36 9.21
C ALA A 203 22.31 18.50 9.75
N THR A 204 23.36 18.00 9.07
CA THR A 204 24.76 18.07 9.55
C THR A 204 25.41 19.43 9.33
N GLU A 205 25.03 20.14 8.27
CA GLU A 205 25.55 21.49 8.02
C GLU A 205 24.47 22.47 8.43
N THR A 206 24.73 23.32 9.42
CA THR A 206 23.79 24.37 9.82
C THR A 206 24.28 25.68 9.22
N ASN A 207 23.40 26.48 8.58
CA ASN A 207 23.58 27.90 8.16
C ASN A 207 23.55 28.21 6.65
N TYR A 208 22.92 27.40 5.79
CA TYR A 208 22.70 27.76 4.38
C TYR A 208 21.23 28.07 4.10
N THR A 209 20.97 29.13 3.34
CA THR A 209 19.61 29.48 2.87
C THR A 209 19.14 28.54 1.77
N ALA A 210 20.05 28.12 0.89
CA ALA A 210 19.84 27.16 -0.17
C ALA A 210 21.07 26.26 -0.31
N ARG A 211 20.86 25.00 -0.67
CA ARG A 211 21.92 24.00 -0.91
C ARG A 211 21.64 23.24 -2.18
N ASP A 212 22.70 22.82 -2.84
CA ASP A 212 22.67 22.03 -4.06
C ASP A 212 23.88 21.09 -4.05
N LEU A 213 23.63 19.81 -3.79
CA LEU A 213 24.68 18.81 -3.61
C LEU A 213 24.47 17.64 -4.58
N PRO A 214 25.51 17.25 -5.35
CA PRO A 214 25.44 16.03 -6.12
C PRO A 214 25.53 14.82 -5.17
N ILE A 215 24.58 13.90 -5.30
CA ILE A 215 24.52 12.69 -4.48
C ILE A 215 24.10 11.48 -5.32
N PHE A 216 24.48 10.29 -4.90
CA PHE A 216 24.02 9.02 -5.47
C PHE A 216 23.02 8.38 -4.53
N LEU A 217 22.05 7.61 -5.04
CA LEU A 217 21.08 6.92 -4.20
C LEU A 217 21.51 5.46 -4.03
N PRO A 218 21.97 5.03 -2.82
CA PRO A 218 22.57 3.72 -2.59
C PRO A 218 21.83 2.51 -3.16
N TYR A 219 20.50 2.53 -3.22
CA TYR A 219 19.67 1.42 -3.68
C TYR A 219 18.93 1.77 -4.98
N LYS A 220 18.37 2.99 -5.07
CA LYS A 220 17.54 3.40 -6.20
C LYS A 220 18.36 3.66 -7.46
N SER A 221 19.51 4.31 -7.31
CA SER A 221 20.36 4.76 -8.42
C SER A 221 21.78 5.04 -7.91
N PRO A 222 22.58 3.99 -7.72
CA PRO A 222 23.91 4.13 -7.13
C PRO A 222 24.98 4.60 -8.12
N ASP A 223 24.67 4.55 -9.43
CA ASP A 223 25.61 4.89 -10.52
C ASP A 223 25.37 6.28 -11.11
N ILE A 224 24.13 6.80 -11.01
CA ILE A 224 23.74 8.10 -11.58
C ILE A 224 23.46 9.08 -10.46
N ALA A 225 24.16 10.23 -10.49
CA ALA A 225 24.03 11.29 -9.51
C ALA A 225 22.72 12.08 -9.70
N PHE A 226 22.08 12.38 -8.58
CA PHE A 226 20.98 13.34 -8.44
C PHE A 226 21.51 14.63 -7.80
N ARG A 227 20.75 15.71 -7.93
CA ARG A 227 20.97 16.96 -7.18
C ARG A 227 20.06 16.98 -5.97
N LEU A 228 20.62 16.90 -4.77
CA LEU A 228 19.91 17.15 -3.52
C LEU A 228 19.85 18.65 -3.27
N VAL A 229 18.65 19.20 -3.39
CA VAL A 229 18.40 20.62 -3.20
C VAL A 229 17.61 20.82 -1.91
N SER A 230 18.06 21.75 -1.07
CA SER A 230 17.37 22.11 0.18
C SER A 230 17.28 23.63 0.29
N ILE A 231 16.08 24.16 0.55
CA ILE A 231 15.84 25.60 0.69
C ILE A 231 15.12 25.86 2.01
N THR A 232 15.63 26.82 2.78
CA THR A 232 15.00 27.26 4.03
C THR A 232 13.78 28.14 3.72
N LEU A 233 12.59 27.70 4.14
CA LEU A 233 11.33 28.44 3.98
C LEU A 233 11.17 29.50 5.07
N ILE A 234 11.33 29.06 6.32
CA ILE A 234 11.39 29.88 7.54
C ILE A 234 12.45 29.30 8.46
N ASN A 235 12.85 30.01 9.52
CA ASN A 235 13.84 29.49 10.47
C ASN A 235 13.46 28.08 10.93
N HIS A 236 14.36 27.12 10.71
CA HIS A 236 14.22 25.71 11.07
C HIS A 236 13.15 24.91 10.29
N VAL A 237 12.57 25.47 9.21
CA VAL A 237 11.72 24.72 8.29
C VAL A 237 12.31 24.77 6.88
N GLU A 238 12.65 23.62 6.34
CA GLU A 238 13.34 23.47 5.06
C GLU A 238 12.50 22.59 4.12
N VAL A 239 12.45 22.95 2.84
CA VAL A 239 11.92 22.10 1.78
C VAL A 239 13.09 21.43 1.06
N VAL A 240 12.95 20.14 0.81
CA VAL A 240 13.99 19.29 0.23
C VAL A 240 13.45 18.63 -1.02
N ALA A 241 14.25 18.60 -2.07
CA ALA A 241 13.91 17.98 -3.34
C ALA A 241 15.11 17.22 -3.92
N LEU A 242 14.85 16.10 -4.58
CA LEU A 242 15.83 15.47 -5.47
C LEU A 242 15.51 15.88 -6.90
N CYS A 243 16.38 16.65 -7.52
CA CYS A 243 16.21 17.15 -8.87
C CYS A 243 17.16 16.44 -9.84
N GLY A 244 16.77 16.44 -11.12
CA GLY A 244 17.67 16.11 -12.21
C GLY A 244 18.66 17.25 -12.49
N PRO A 245 19.28 17.28 -13.68
CA PRO A 245 20.22 18.34 -14.06
C PRO A 245 19.56 19.72 -14.17
N ASN A 246 18.27 19.78 -14.51
CA ASN A 246 17.44 20.99 -14.55
C ASN A 246 16.30 20.84 -13.52
N PRO A 247 15.75 21.94 -12.95
CA PRO A 247 16.10 23.37 -13.18
C PRO A 247 17.34 23.87 -12.42
N GLU A 248 17.82 25.08 -12.75
CA GLU A 248 18.96 25.72 -12.05
C GLU A 248 18.56 26.22 -10.65
N LEU A 249 19.51 26.29 -9.70
CA LEU A 249 19.23 26.66 -8.31
C LEU A 249 18.47 28.00 -8.18
N SER A 250 18.79 29.00 -9.02
CA SER A 250 18.11 30.30 -9.00
C SER A 250 16.64 30.23 -9.44
N GLU A 251 16.27 29.26 -10.28
CA GLU A 251 14.87 29.04 -10.66
C GLU A 251 14.12 28.33 -9.53
N ILE A 252 14.76 27.37 -8.87
CA ILE A 252 14.21 26.66 -7.71
C ILE A 252 13.85 27.67 -6.60
N GLU A 253 14.75 28.61 -6.30
CA GLU A 253 14.48 29.67 -5.31
C GLU A 253 13.28 30.55 -5.68
N ARG A 254 13.06 30.82 -6.98
CA ARG A 254 11.89 31.59 -7.44
C ARG A 254 10.59 30.81 -7.24
N TYR A 255 10.58 29.51 -7.54
CA TYR A 255 9.41 28.65 -7.32
C TYR A 255 9.04 28.58 -5.84
N VAL A 256 10.03 28.55 -4.94
CA VAL A 256 9.75 28.58 -3.50
C VAL A 256 8.95 29.83 -3.11
N VAL A 257 9.37 31.01 -3.58
CA VAL A 257 8.66 32.26 -3.27
C VAL A 257 7.24 32.26 -3.86
N GLN A 258 7.02 31.64 -5.01
CA GLN A 258 5.70 31.56 -5.64
C GLN A 258 4.76 30.60 -4.89
N CYS A 259 5.23 29.39 -4.56
CA CYS A 259 4.41 28.34 -3.96
C CYS A 259 4.11 28.58 -2.47
N TRP A 260 5.04 29.17 -1.72
CA TRP A 260 4.96 29.22 -0.25
C TRP A 260 4.47 30.56 0.31
N LYS A 261 4.32 31.60 -0.51
CA LYS A 261 3.91 32.95 -0.07
C LYS A 261 2.58 32.99 0.68
N THR A 262 1.62 32.17 0.27
CA THR A 262 0.27 32.11 0.87
C THR A 262 0.18 31.20 2.09
N SER A 263 1.22 30.41 2.37
CA SER A 263 1.18 29.32 3.37
C SER A 263 2.07 29.58 4.58
N MET A 264 2.50 30.83 4.79
CA MET A 264 3.44 31.21 5.85
C MET A 264 2.90 30.93 7.26
N ASP A 265 1.59 31.10 7.49
CA ASP A 265 0.99 30.85 8.80
C ASP A 265 0.98 29.35 9.14
N ILE A 266 0.78 28.49 8.13
CA ILE A 266 0.82 27.03 8.28
C ILE A 266 2.24 26.57 8.64
N LEU A 267 3.26 27.13 7.97
CA LEU A 267 4.66 26.85 8.27
C LEU A 267 5.01 27.27 9.72
N ARG A 268 4.56 28.43 10.17
CA ARG A 268 4.75 28.88 11.57
C ARG A 268 4.06 27.98 12.58
N ASN A 269 2.84 27.52 12.29
CA ASN A 269 2.14 26.56 13.14
C ASN A 269 2.86 25.21 13.20
N SER A 270 3.49 24.79 12.09
CA SER A 270 4.25 23.55 12.05
C SER A 270 5.51 23.58 12.93
N GLU A 271 6.19 24.73 12.98
CA GLU A 271 7.37 24.95 13.81
C GLU A 271 7.04 24.86 15.31
N GLN A 272 5.89 25.38 15.74
CA GLN A 272 5.42 25.34 17.13
C GLN A 272 5.19 23.93 17.70
N CYS A 273 5.07 22.90 16.84
CA CYS A 273 4.92 21.52 17.28
C CYS A 273 6.24 20.97 17.87
N TYR A 274 7.39 21.54 17.49
CA TYR A 274 8.68 21.24 18.09
C TYR A 274 8.84 21.99 19.43
N PRO A 275 9.46 21.41 20.49
CA PRO A 275 10.15 20.12 20.58
C PRO A 275 9.26 18.96 21.05
N ARG A 276 7.93 19.14 21.09
CA ARG A 276 7.01 18.07 21.50
C ARG A 276 6.82 17.01 20.41
N ASN A 277 7.08 17.37 19.17
CA ASN A 277 6.83 16.59 17.95
C ASN A 277 5.37 16.14 17.79
N ILE A 278 4.45 16.80 18.50
CA ILE A 278 2.99 16.60 18.43
C ILE A 278 2.28 17.96 18.52
N PRO A 279 1.07 18.10 17.94
CA PRO A 279 0.29 19.31 18.04
C PRO A 279 -0.09 19.64 19.49
N THR A 280 -0.27 20.92 19.78
CA THR A 280 -0.69 21.41 21.11
C THR A 280 -2.05 20.88 21.54
N ALA A 281 -2.93 20.56 20.58
CA ALA A 281 -4.23 19.94 20.81
C ALA A 281 -4.15 18.53 21.44
N ILE A 282 -3.06 17.80 21.21
CA ILE A 282 -2.86 16.47 21.78
C ILE A 282 -2.30 16.63 23.20
N SER A 283 -3.10 16.23 24.19
CA SER A 283 -2.68 16.21 25.60
C SER A 283 -2.29 14.79 26.02
N LEU A 284 -1.07 14.65 26.54
CA LEU A 284 -0.59 13.39 27.11
C LEU A 284 -1.00 13.30 28.59
N ASP A 285 -1.14 12.07 29.10
CA ASP A 285 -1.36 11.84 30.54
C ASP A 285 -0.24 12.50 31.37
N ILE A 286 -0.60 13.09 32.51
CA ILE A 286 0.34 13.82 33.37
C ILE A 286 1.50 12.93 33.86
N ASN A 287 1.28 11.63 33.96
CA ASN A 287 2.29 10.68 34.41
C ASN A 287 3.16 10.13 33.27
N ALA A 288 2.77 10.36 32.01
CA ALA A 288 3.59 10.02 30.85
C ALA A 288 4.60 11.14 30.60
N LEU A 289 5.89 10.84 30.80
CA LEU A 289 7.00 11.78 30.66
C LEU A 289 7.37 12.00 29.17
N GLY A 290 7.17 10.98 28.34
CA GLY A 290 7.42 11.01 26.90
C GLY A 290 7.03 9.68 26.25
N PHE A 291 7.04 9.64 24.92
CA PHE A 291 6.74 8.44 24.15
C PHE A 291 7.60 8.34 22.90
N LEU A 292 7.78 7.11 22.41
CA LEU A 292 8.41 6.77 21.14
C LEU A 292 7.44 5.85 20.39
N LEU A 293 6.88 6.33 19.28
CA LEU A 293 6.01 5.57 18.41
C LEU A 293 6.77 5.21 17.13
N ALA A 294 7.02 3.94 16.88
CA ALA A 294 7.70 3.46 15.70
C ALA A 294 6.76 2.62 14.83
N ASN A 295 6.77 2.85 13.51
CA ASN A 295 6.26 1.89 12.54
C ASN A 295 7.45 1.12 11.98
N TYR A 296 7.53 -0.18 12.29
CA TYR A 296 8.69 -1.00 11.93
C TYR A 296 8.69 -1.44 10.46
N LYS A 297 7.56 -1.40 9.76
CA LYS A 297 7.44 -1.76 8.35
C LYS A 297 7.86 -0.62 7.42
N ILE A 298 7.47 0.60 7.76
CA ILE A 298 7.85 1.82 7.03
C ILE A 298 9.20 2.36 7.55
N GLU A 299 9.68 1.89 8.71
CA GLU A 299 10.90 2.36 9.39
C GLU A 299 10.87 3.88 9.66
N LYS A 300 9.75 4.37 10.21
CA LYS A 300 9.58 5.74 10.70
C LYS A 300 9.25 5.76 12.18
N PHE A 301 9.65 6.82 12.89
CA PHE A 301 9.33 6.98 14.30
C PHE A 301 9.01 8.42 14.67
N VAL A 302 8.20 8.60 15.71
CA VAL A 302 7.89 9.89 16.33
C VAL A 302 8.29 9.82 17.78
N LEU A 303 9.12 10.75 18.22
CA LEU A 303 9.58 10.86 19.60
C LEU A 303 8.99 12.12 20.23
N GLY A 304 8.07 11.96 21.18
CA GLY A 304 7.36 13.08 21.78
C GLY A 304 7.67 13.28 23.27
N ARG A 305 7.60 14.54 23.71
CA ARG A 305 7.84 14.97 25.10
C ARG A 305 6.58 15.58 25.72
N ASN A 306 6.37 15.33 27.02
CA ASN A 306 5.31 16.00 27.77
C ASN A 306 5.79 17.35 28.34
N ALA A 307 5.11 18.43 27.98
CA ALA A 307 5.46 19.81 28.33
C ALA A 307 5.35 20.11 29.84
N GLN A 308 4.49 19.41 30.58
CA GLN A 308 4.20 19.71 31.99
C GLN A 308 5.29 19.24 32.97
N SER A 309 6.27 18.44 32.54
CA SER A 309 7.34 17.94 33.42
C SER A 309 8.61 18.82 33.45
N THR A 310 8.56 20.01 32.85
CA THR A 310 9.69 20.92 32.59
C THR A 310 10.25 21.67 33.81
N LYS A 311 9.75 21.44 35.03
CA LYS A 311 10.27 22.12 36.24
C LYS A 311 11.71 21.72 36.63
N ASN A 312 12.24 20.59 36.14
CA ASN A 312 13.63 20.19 36.37
C ASN A 312 14.49 20.30 35.09
N ARG A 313 15.14 21.44 34.90
CA ARG A 313 15.96 21.82 33.72
C ARG A 313 17.13 20.88 33.36
N ILE A 314 17.47 19.90 34.21
CA ILE A 314 18.70 19.09 34.06
C ILE A 314 18.45 17.71 33.38
N THR A 315 17.20 17.29 33.13
CA THR A 315 16.89 15.86 32.85
C THR A 315 16.16 15.56 31.52
N GLY A 316 16.06 16.50 30.58
CA GLY A 316 15.25 16.34 29.36
C GLY A 316 15.80 15.38 28.30
N THR A 317 17.12 15.31 28.12
CA THR A 317 17.80 14.46 27.13
C THR A 317 17.92 13.01 27.62
N HIS A 318 18.39 12.82 28.87
CA HIS A 318 18.50 11.51 29.52
C HIS A 318 17.18 10.69 29.46
N ARG A 319 16.01 11.35 29.56
CA ARG A 319 14.70 10.68 29.46
C ARG A 319 14.39 10.12 28.07
N LEU A 320 14.86 10.76 27.00
CA LEU A 320 14.67 10.25 25.64
C LEU A 320 15.64 9.10 25.33
N ASP A 321 16.86 9.17 25.87
CA ASP A 321 17.84 8.08 25.75
C ASP A 321 17.35 6.79 26.40
N VAL A 322 16.65 6.90 27.54
CA VAL A 322 15.95 5.78 28.19
C VAL A 322 14.89 5.17 27.25
N LEU A 323 14.08 5.99 26.58
CA LEU A 323 13.06 5.50 25.63
C LEU A 323 13.68 4.79 24.43
N ARG A 324 14.76 5.32 23.85
CA ARG A 324 15.48 4.70 22.73
C ARG A 324 16.12 3.37 23.14
N THR A 325 16.77 3.34 24.30
CA THR A 325 17.38 2.11 24.84
C THR A 325 16.33 1.04 25.08
N PHE A 326 15.22 1.43 25.72
CA PHE A 326 14.09 0.55 25.95
C PHE A 326 13.44 0.05 24.64
N TYR A 327 13.37 0.91 23.62
CA TYR A 327 12.88 0.52 22.29
C TYR A 327 13.76 -0.58 21.67
N HIS A 328 15.09 -0.44 21.69
CA HIS A 328 15.99 -1.48 21.18
C HIS A 328 15.82 -2.82 21.92
N GLN A 329 15.65 -2.80 23.24
CA GLN A 329 15.37 -4.00 24.05
C GLN A 329 14.00 -4.61 23.71
N ALA A 330 12.97 -3.78 23.51
CA ALA A 330 11.63 -4.23 23.17
C ALA A 330 11.56 -4.85 21.76
N ILE A 331 12.22 -4.25 20.76
CA ILE A 331 12.28 -4.81 19.39
C ILE A 331 12.87 -6.21 19.39
N GLU A 332 13.99 -6.42 20.08
CA GLU A 332 14.65 -7.72 20.11
C GLU A 332 13.70 -8.80 20.67
N THR A 333 12.97 -8.45 21.73
CA THR A 333 11.92 -9.32 22.31
C THR A 333 10.77 -9.59 21.32
N PHE A 334 10.36 -8.60 20.54
CA PHE A 334 9.28 -8.72 19.55
C PHE A 334 9.70 -9.43 18.25
N MET A 335 10.98 -9.35 17.87
CA MET A 335 11.52 -9.99 16.66
C MET A 335 11.87 -11.45 16.90
N LEU A 336 12.50 -11.78 18.03
CA LEU A 336 12.75 -13.18 18.45
C LEU A 336 11.45 -13.98 18.51
N SER A 337 10.35 -13.35 18.92
CA SER A 337 9.04 -14.01 18.93
C SER A 337 8.41 -14.18 17.55
N SER A 338 8.80 -13.39 16.55
CA SER A 338 8.30 -13.51 15.17
C SER A 338 9.06 -14.61 14.38
N GLU A 339 10.37 -14.74 14.57
CA GLU A 339 11.18 -15.83 13.96
C GLU A 339 10.84 -17.21 14.54
N LEU A 340 10.45 -17.28 15.82
CA LEU A 340 9.95 -18.51 16.44
C LEU A 340 8.57 -18.91 15.89
N GLU A 341 7.72 -17.95 15.49
CA GLU A 341 6.43 -18.22 14.85
C GLU A 341 6.61 -18.79 13.43
N GLU A 342 7.59 -18.31 12.64
CA GLU A 342 7.89 -18.87 11.31
C GLU A 342 8.47 -20.29 11.39
N ASN A 343 9.38 -20.55 12.33
CA ASN A 343 9.96 -21.89 12.51
C ASN A 343 8.98 -22.90 13.13
N ALA A 344 7.98 -22.45 13.90
CA ALA A 344 6.93 -23.32 14.45
C ALA A 344 5.93 -23.80 13.39
N ILE A 345 5.79 -23.10 12.25
CA ILE A 345 4.91 -23.54 11.15
C ILE A 345 5.44 -24.84 10.49
N GLU A 346 6.75 -25.12 10.59
CA GLU A 346 7.33 -26.38 10.11
C GLU A 346 7.29 -27.53 11.14
N MET A 347 6.98 -27.24 12.41
CA MET A 347 6.97 -28.23 13.49
C MET A 347 5.73 -28.11 14.40
N ASP A 348 4.57 -28.62 13.96
CA ASP A 348 3.65 -29.28 14.91
C ASP A 348 2.64 -30.21 14.20
N MET A 349 2.94 -31.51 14.23
CA MET A 349 1.92 -32.57 14.29
C MET A 349 1.75 -32.94 15.76
N GLY A 350 0.82 -32.26 16.44
CA GLY A 350 0.18 -32.78 17.64
C GLY A 350 0.72 -32.30 18.98
N SER A 351 0.72 -31.00 19.26
CA SER A 351 0.69 -30.51 20.64
C SER A 351 -0.04 -29.17 20.77
N LYS A 352 -1.11 -29.18 21.58
CA LYS A 352 -2.19 -28.18 21.64
C LYS A 352 -1.81 -26.85 22.30
N TRP A 353 -0.59 -26.35 22.11
CA TRP A 353 -0.06 -25.13 22.73
C TRP A 353 0.44 -24.20 21.62
N LYS A 354 -0.43 -23.32 21.12
CA LYS A 354 -0.01 -22.19 20.27
C LYS A 354 0.77 -21.20 21.13
N PHE A 355 2.08 -21.14 20.96
CA PHE A 355 2.89 -20.06 21.52
C PHE A 355 2.52 -18.76 20.78
N VAL A 356 2.12 -17.73 21.53
CA VAL A 356 1.81 -16.39 21.01
C VAL A 356 2.96 -15.49 21.41
N GLY A 357 3.61 -14.83 20.44
CA GLY A 357 4.69 -13.89 20.71
C GLY A 357 4.32 -12.79 21.72
N ALA A 358 5.33 -12.25 22.43
CA ALA A 358 5.11 -11.19 23.40
C ALA A 358 4.54 -9.93 22.71
N LYS A 359 3.40 -9.42 23.18
CA LYS A 359 2.77 -8.19 22.65
C LYS A 359 3.08 -6.94 23.47
N GLU A 360 3.57 -7.14 24.69
CA GLU A 360 3.84 -6.08 25.66
C GLU A 360 5.17 -6.34 26.35
N THR A 361 5.91 -5.28 26.68
CA THR A 361 7.14 -5.36 27.50
C THR A 361 7.09 -4.28 28.57
N TYR A 362 7.49 -4.63 29.79
CA TYR A 362 7.51 -3.72 30.94
C TYR A 362 8.93 -3.63 31.50
N LEU A 363 9.40 -2.42 31.76
CA LEU A 363 10.63 -2.15 32.50
C LEU A 363 10.27 -1.35 33.74
N CYS A 364 10.53 -1.89 34.92
CA CYS A 364 10.25 -1.22 36.20
C CYS A 364 11.56 -0.98 36.95
N SER A 365 11.88 0.29 37.20
CA SER A 365 12.97 0.70 38.09
C SER A 365 12.42 1.55 39.24
N GLU A 366 13.25 1.81 40.25
CA GLU A 366 12.90 2.69 41.37
C GLU A 366 12.69 4.15 40.91
N TYR A 367 13.31 4.56 39.81
CA TYR A 367 13.31 5.95 39.33
C TYR A 367 12.27 6.21 38.24
N HIS A 368 12.03 5.24 37.36
CA HIS A 368 11.13 5.36 36.22
C HIS A 368 10.58 4.00 35.79
N LYS A 369 9.46 4.01 35.05
CA LYS A 369 8.88 2.80 34.45
C LYS A 369 8.67 3.01 32.96
N CYS A 370 8.88 1.98 32.16
CA CYS A 370 8.59 1.99 30.72
C CYS A 370 7.62 0.86 30.37
N HIS A 371 6.76 1.12 29.39
CA HIS A 371 5.88 0.11 28.82
C HIS A 371 5.93 0.20 27.29
N ALA A 372 6.11 -0.93 26.62
CA ALA A 372 6.08 -1.07 25.17
C ALA A 372 4.87 -1.92 24.76
N LEU A 373 4.10 -1.46 23.79
CA LEU A 373 2.94 -2.15 23.23
C LEU A 373 3.12 -2.30 21.71
N LYS A 374 2.95 -3.53 21.19
CA LYS A 374 2.90 -3.83 19.76
C LYS A 374 1.44 -3.97 19.31
N GLU A 375 1.01 -3.14 18.37
CA GLU A 375 -0.31 -3.20 17.73
C GLU A 375 -0.16 -3.05 16.21
N GLY A 376 -0.46 -4.12 15.45
CA GLY A 376 -0.27 -4.15 14.00
C GLY A 376 1.18 -3.89 13.59
N ASP A 377 1.38 -2.87 12.75
CA ASP A 377 2.69 -2.42 12.25
C ASP A 377 3.37 -1.40 13.19
N HIS A 378 2.77 -1.10 14.35
CA HIS A 378 3.23 -0.07 15.29
C HIS A 378 3.74 -0.64 16.61
N ILE A 379 4.80 -0.02 17.13
CA ILE A 379 5.33 -0.23 18.47
C ILE A 379 5.33 1.12 19.19
N LEU A 380 4.60 1.21 20.31
CA LEU A 380 4.59 2.40 21.17
C LEU A 380 5.32 2.10 22.47
N CYS A 381 6.38 2.84 22.75
CA CYS A 381 7.08 2.87 24.03
C CYS A 381 6.71 4.15 24.79
N VAL A 382 6.27 4.03 26.05
CA VAL A 382 5.93 5.18 26.90
C VAL A 382 6.75 5.14 28.18
N LEU A 383 7.31 6.28 28.56
CA LEU A 383 8.06 6.49 29.78
C LEU A 383 7.15 7.12 30.83
N TYR A 384 7.12 6.54 32.02
CA TYR A 384 6.28 6.93 33.15
C TYR A 384 7.11 7.29 34.38
N THR A 385 6.53 8.09 35.26
CA THR A 385 7.03 8.27 36.62
C THR A 385 6.96 6.97 37.41
N SER A 386 7.86 6.76 38.38
CA SER A 386 7.90 5.53 39.20
C SER A 386 6.61 5.29 40.02
N ILE A 387 5.81 6.34 40.23
CA ILE A 387 4.58 6.32 41.03
C ILE A 387 3.45 5.57 40.30
N VAL A 388 3.46 5.48 38.97
CA VAL A 388 2.38 4.84 38.21
C VAL A 388 2.31 3.34 38.52
N PRO A 389 1.15 2.79 38.93
CA PRO A 389 0.99 1.36 39.11
C PRO A 389 1.12 0.61 37.77
N THR A 390 1.81 -0.53 37.77
CA THR A 390 2.12 -1.28 36.54
C THR A 390 0.87 -1.68 35.76
N HIS A 391 -0.22 -2.06 36.46
CA HIS A 391 -1.49 -2.42 35.82
C HIS A 391 -2.17 -1.24 35.10
N THR A 392 -1.89 0.00 35.49
CA THR A 392 -2.47 1.20 34.87
C THR A 392 -1.70 1.61 33.61
N MET A 393 -0.41 1.27 33.51
CA MET A 393 0.46 1.65 32.38
C MET A 393 -0.10 1.14 31.05
N ARG A 394 -0.64 -0.08 31.01
CA ARG A 394 -1.27 -0.66 29.83
C ARG A 394 -2.42 0.19 29.31
N LEU A 395 -3.38 0.51 30.18
CA LEU A 395 -4.56 1.31 29.83
C LEU A 395 -4.19 2.69 29.30
N ILE A 396 -3.20 3.34 29.93
CA ILE A 396 -2.71 4.65 29.50
C ILE A 396 -2.01 4.52 28.14
N THR A 397 -1.20 3.48 27.92
CA THR A 397 -0.49 3.26 26.66
C THR A 397 -1.47 2.99 25.51
N GLU A 398 -2.47 2.11 25.70
CA GLU A 398 -3.51 1.84 24.71
C GLU A 398 -4.31 3.11 24.37
N LYS A 399 -4.61 3.95 25.37
CA LYS A 399 -5.30 5.24 25.15
C LYS A 399 -4.43 6.21 24.35
N ILE A 400 -3.14 6.33 24.68
CA ILE A 400 -2.19 7.19 23.94
C ILE A 400 -2.04 6.69 22.50
N LEU A 401 -1.92 5.37 22.30
CA LEU A 401 -1.80 4.78 20.97
C LEU A 401 -3.02 5.09 20.11
N LYS A 402 -4.23 4.83 20.62
CA LYS A 402 -5.47 5.18 19.92
C LYS A 402 -5.54 6.66 19.58
N MET A 403 -5.20 7.55 20.53
CA MET A 403 -5.19 8.99 20.30
C MET A 403 -4.20 9.40 19.19
N LEU A 404 -3.00 8.81 19.16
CA LEU A 404 -1.99 9.10 18.13
C LEU A 404 -2.36 8.50 16.76
N LEU A 405 -3.07 7.36 16.72
CA LEU A 405 -3.53 6.71 15.49
C LEU A 405 -4.82 7.32 14.91
N ILE A 406 -5.67 7.94 15.73
CA ILE A 406 -6.89 8.64 15.29
C ILE A 406 -6.53 9.88 14.45
N ASP A 407 -5.41 10.54 14.74
CA ASP A 407 -4.87 11.59 13.88
C ASP A 407 -4.18 10.93 12.68
N LYS A 408 -4.64 11.24 11.46
CA LYS A 408 -4.36 10.54 10.18
C LYS A 408 -2.86 10.49 9.79
N GLN A 409 -1.97 10.97 10.64
CA GLN A 409 -0.56 11.11 10.37
C GLN A 409 0.31 9.92 10.71
N VAL A 410 -0.07 9.02 11.61
CA VAL A 410 0.72 7.80 11.81
C VAL A 410 0.67 6.91 10.55
N ASN A 411 -0.38 7.08 9.73
CA ASN A 411 -0.57 6.49 8.41
C ASN A 411 -0.17 7.41 7.23
N SER A 412 0.58 8.50 7.44
CA SER A 412 0.90 9.54 6.44
C SER A 412 1.77 9.15 5.22
N SER A 413 1.65 7.92 4.73
CA SER A 413 2.14 7.52 3.40
C SER A 413 1.16 6.61 2.66
N ILE A 414 -0.06 6.44 3.18
CA ILE A 414 -1.10 5.65 2.54
C ILE A 414 -2.37 6.45 2.73
N ARG A 415 -2.93 7.03 1.65
CA ARG A 415 -4.38 7.28 1.63
C ARG A 415 -5.01 5.95 2.00
N VAL A 416 -5.62 5.84 3.18
CA VAL A 416 -6.35 4.62 3.53
C VAL A 416 -7.32 4.37 2.40
N GLU A 417 -7.18 3.22 1.74
CA GLU A 417 -8.01 2.89 0.60
C GLU A 417 -9.47 3.04 1.02
N SER A 418 -10.21 3.84 0.26
CA SER A 418 -11.62 4.10 0.51
C SER A 418 -12.36 3.89 -0.79
N THR A 419 -13.27 2.93 -0.76
CA THR A 419 -13.94 2.38 -1.93
C THR A 419 -15.41 2.71 -1.91
N LEU A 420 -15.88 3.38 -2.95
CA LEU A 420 -17.30 3.56 -3.24
C LEU A 420 -17.78 2.48 -4.21
N VAL A 421 -18.67 1.60 -3.78
CA VAL A 421 -19.34 0.63 -4.63
C VAL A 421 -20.71 1.16 -5.02
N ILE A 422 -20.99 1.27 -6.31
CA ILE A 422 -22.30 1.67 -6.83
C ILE A 422 -23.16 0.40 -6.96
N ALA A 423 -24.20 0.31 -6.14
CA ALA A 423 -25.10 -0.83 -6.14
C ALA A 423 -26.02 -0.81 -7.36
N GLU A 424 -26.09 -1.92 -8.08
CA GLU A 424 -27.07 -2.15 -9.13
C GLU A 424 -28.29 -2.89 -8.55
N HIS A 425 -29.50 -2.43 -8.85
CA HIS A 425 -30.75 -3.00 -8.33
C HIS A 425 -31.94 -2.59 -9.19
N ASN A 426 -33.11 -3.21 -8.98
CA ASN A 426 -34.36 -2.89 -9.68
C ASN A 426 -35.36 -2.10 -8.80
N ASN A 427 -34.85 -1.37 -7.80
CA ASN A 427 -35.56 -0.77 -6.65
C ASN A 427 -36.07 -1.73 -5.57
N GLU A 428 -36.28 -3.01 -5.87
CA GLU A 428 -36.80 -3.98 -4.89
C GLU A 428 -35.72 -4.95 -4.41
N ILE A 429 -34.92 -5.46 -5.35
CA ILE A 429 -33.94 -6.53 -5.18
C ILE A 429 -32.57 -6.03 -5.64
N LEU A 430 -31.55 -6.30 -4.82
CA LEU A 430 -30.15 -6.04 -5.15
C LEU A 430 -29.66 -7.00 -6.24
N SER A 431 -29.00 -6.48 -7.28
CA SER A 431 -28.43 -7.30 -8.33
C SER A 431 -27.28 -8.17 -7.79
N PRO A 432 -27.22 -9.47 -8.13
CA PRO A 432 -26.14 -10.36 -7.68
C PRO A 432 -24.74 -9.85 -8.00
N ILE A 433 -24.58 -9.12 -9.13
CA ILE A 433 -23.27 -8.58 -9.52
C ILE A 433 -22.69 -7.62 -8.47
N THR A 434 -23.53 -6.92 -7.71
CA THR A 434 -23.08 -6.04 -6.63
C THR A 434 -22.35 -6.86 -5.55
N CYS A 435 -22.78 -8.09 -5.27
CA CYS A 435 -22.11 -8.98 -4.33
C CYS A 435 -20.71 -9.40 -4.82
N ASN A 436 -20.54 -9.61 -6.13
CA ASN A 436 -19.23 -9.90 -6.73
C ASN A 436 -18.31 -8.67 -6.65
N VAL A 437 -18.85 -7.47 -6.89
CA VAL A 437 -18.12 -6.20 -6.78
C VAL A 437 -17.66 -5.95 -5.34
N LEU A 438 -18.49 -6.28 -4.34
CA LEU A 438 -18.10 -6.19 -2.94
C LEU A 438 -16.88 -7.07 -2.61
N SER A 439 -16.82 -8.28 -3.16
CA SER A 439 -15.63 -9.15 -3.02
C SER A 439 -14.39 -8.55 -3.68
N ALA A 440 -14.54 -7.91 -4.84
CA ALA A 440 -13.44 -7.17 -5.47
C ALA A 440 -13.00 -5.98 -4.61
N ALA A 441 -13.93 -5.20 -4.06
CA ALA A 441 -13.62 -4.09 -3.16
C ALA A 441 -12.87 -4.56 -1.89
N LYS A 442 -13.24 -5.71 -1.33
CA LYS A 442 -12.52 -6.32 -0.19
C LYS A 442 -11.08 -6.70 -0.52
N GLN A 443 -10.79 -7.12 -1.76
CA GLN A 443 -9.42 -7.42 -2.19
C GLN A 443 -8.56 -6.16 -2.34
N ILE A 444 -9.16 -5.00 -2.64
CA ILE A 444 -8.46 -3.70 -2.64
C ILE A 444 -8.09 -3.31 -1.21
N GLY A 445 -9.00 -3.58 -0.26
CA GLY A 445 -8.83 -3.26 1.15
C GLY A 445 -9.33 -1.87 1.52
N GLY A 446 -9.22 -1.56 2.82
CA GLY A 446 -9.69 -0.31 3.39
C GLY A 446 -11.21 -0.22 3.56
N ASP A 447 -11.74 1.00 3.66
CA ASP A 447 -13.16 1.24 3.99
C ASP A 447 -14.05 1.10 2.75
N ILE A 448 -15.16 0.37 2.87
CA ILE A 448 -16.11 0.14 1.79
C ILE A 448 -17.42 0.87 2.10
N THR A 449 -17.82 1.76 1.21
CA THR A 449 -19.12 2.44 1.22
C THR A 449 -19.93 1.99 0.02
N VAL A 450 -21.20 1.63 0.23
CA VAL A 450 -22.13 1.25 -0.85
C VAL A 450 -23.12 2.36 -1.11
N LEU A 451 -23.24 2.83 -2.35
CA LEU A 451 -24.27 3.77 -2.78
C LEU A 451 -25.45 3.03 -3.39
N VAL A 452 -26.65 3.23 -2.82
CA VAL A 452 -27.93 2.74 -3.33
C VAL A 452 -28.76 3.95 -3.76
N ALA A 453 -29.00 4.10 -5.07
CA ALA A 453 -29.68 5.26 -5.65
C ALA A 453 -30.85 4.85 -6.54
N GLY A 454 -32.05 5.31 -6.23
CA GLY A 454 -33.28 4.94 -6.95
C GLY A 454 -34.51 5.70 -6.45
N THR A 455 -35.70 5.25 -6.85
CA THR A 455 -36.96 5.95 -6.50
C THR A 455 -37.69 5.38 -5.28
N LYS A 456 -37.40 4.12 -4.90
CA LYS A 456 -37.98 3.42 -3.74
C LYS A 456 -37.06 2.29 -3.25
N CYS A 457 -35.85 2.63 -2.82
CA CYS A 457 -34.77 1.65 -2.63
C CYS A 457 -34.42 1.33 -1.16
N ASP A 458 -35.31 1.64 -0.21
CA ASP A 458 -35.11 1.37 1.21
C ASP A 458 -34.88 -0.11 1.53
N THR A 459 -35.60 -1.01 0.84
CA THR A 459 -35.44 -2.47 1.00
C THR A 459 -34.07 -2.94 0.53
N VAL A 460 -33.59 -2.37 -0.59
CA VAL A 460 -32.28 -2.67 -1.17
C VAL A 460 -31.17 -2.15 -0.24
N ALA A 461 -31.31 -0.95 0.32
CA ALA A 461 -30.34 -0.41 1.26
C ALA A 461 -30.23 -1.27 2.53
N LYS A 462 -31.35 -1.76 3.06
CA LYS A 462 -31.35 -2.71 4.18
C LYS A 462 -30.71 -4.05 3.83
N ALA A 463 -30.90 -4.55 2.60
CA ALA A 463 -30.24 -5.76 2.16
C ALA A 463 -28.71 -5.55 2.03
N ALA A 464 -28.31 -4.40 1.46
CA ALA A 464 -26.90 -4.04 1.34
C ALA A 464 -26.22 -3.80 2.71
N SER A 465 -26.93 -3.28 3.70
CA SER A 465 -26.35 -3.03 5.03
C SER A 465 -26.00 -4.30 5.81
N ASN A 466 -26.66 -5.42 5.46
CA ASN A 466 -26.41 -6.72 6.07
C ASN A 466 -25.20 -7.45 5.46
N ALA A 467 -24.64 -6.95 4.37
CA ALA A 467 -23.45 -7.54 3.76
C ALA A 467 -22.22 -7.34 4.63
N ASN A 468 -21.47 -8.42 4.82
CA ASN A 468 -20.27 -8.43 5.66
C ASN A 468 -19.17 -7.56 5.05
N GLY A 469 -18.42 -6.83 5.87
CA GLY A 469 -17.25 -6.05 5.46
C GLY A 469 -17.54 -4.73 4.76
N ILE A 470 -18.75 -4.18 4.94
CA ILE A 470 -19.11 -2.82 4.50
C ILE A 470 -19.17 -1.92 5.74
N ASN A 471 -18.65 -0.70 5.62
CA ASN A 471 -18.66 0.29 6.70
C ASN A 471 -19.96 1.10 6.70
N LYS A 472 -20.41 1.51 5.51
CA LYS A 472 -21.51 2.45 5.34
C LYS A 472 -22.35 2.16 4.10
N VAL A 473 -23.66 2.39 4.19
CA VAL A 473 -24.58 2.41 3.05
C VAL A 473 -25.14 3.82 2.90
N LEU A 474 -24.97 4.40 1.72
CA LEU A 474 -25.52 5.69 1.35
C LEU A 474 -26.81 5.47 0.56
N LEU A 475 -27.92 6.01 1.06
CA LEU A 475 -29.25 5.88 0.44
C LEU A 475 -29.65 7.19 -0.24
N ALA A 476 -29.89 7.11 -1.55
CA ALA A 476 -30.36 8.21 -2.38
C ALA A 476 -31.73 7.89 -2.97
N ASN A 477 -32.77 8.31 -2.27
CA ASN A 477 -34.15 8.08 -2.68
C ASN A 477 -34.75 9.35 -3.34
N ASN A 478 -34.87 9.35 -4.68
CA ASN A 478 -35.35 10.50 -5.45
C ASN A 478 -35.96 10.05 -6.80
N GLU A 479 -37.09 10.66 -7.17
CA GLU A 479 -37.75 10.44 -8.48
C GLU A 479 -36.85 10.77 -9.68
N ALA A 480 -35.85 11.65 -9.51
CA ALA A 480 -34.86 11.96 -10.53
C ALA A 480 -34.04 10.74 -10.99
N PHE A 481 -33.97 9.67 -10.19
CA PHE A 481 -33.24 8.44 -10.52
C PHE A 481 -34.10 7.41 -11.26
N LYS A 482 -35.32 7.75 -11.66
CA LYS A 482 -36.18 6.86 -12.45
C LYS A 482 -35.49 6.44 -13.76
N GLY A 483 -35.35 5.13 -13.94
CA GLY A 483 -34.68 4.56 -15.11
C GLY A 483 -33.16 4.54 -15.05
N PHE A 484 -32.55 4.93 -13.92
CA PHE A 484 -31.11 4.84 -13.66
C PHE A 484 -30.23 5.54 -14.72
N THR A 485 -30.68 6.70 -15.21
CA THR A 485 -29.96 7.45 -16.25
C THR A 485 -28.60 7.92 -15.73
N SER A 486 -27.57 7.79 -16.59
CA SER A 486 -26.20 8.16 -16.20
C SER A 486 -26.07 9.66 -15.95
N GLU A 487 -26.84 10.48 -16.64
CA GLU A 487 -26.92 11.93 -16.48
C GLU A 487 -27.39 12.36 -15.09
N SER A 488 -28.34 11.63 -14.49
CA SER A 488 -28.86 11.94 -13.15
C SER A 488 -28.02 11.34 -12.04
N LEU A 489 -27.43 10.16 -12.23
CA LEU A 489 -26.59 9.51 -11.22
C LEU A 489 -25.19 10.12 -11.11
N THR A 490 -24.62 10.64 -12.21
CA THR A 490 -23.25 11.17 -12.20
C THR A 490 -23.08 12.34 -11.20
N PRO A 491 -23.94 13.38 -11.18
CA PRO A 491 -23.79 14.49 -10.24
C PRO A 491 -23.87 14.06 -8.77
N LEU A 492 -24.72 13.06 -8.47
CA LEU A 492 -24.79 12.47 -7.12
C LEU A 492 -23.45 11.84 -6.73
N ILE A 493 -22.87 11.01 -7.61
CA ILE A 493 -21.62 10.30 -7.33
C ILE A 493 -20.44 11.28 -7.19
N LEU A 494 -20.41 12.33 -8.03
CA LEU A 494 -19.40 13.39 -7.92
C LEU A 494 -19.53 14.12 -6.58
N ALA A 495 -20.74 14.50 -6.16
CA ALA A 495 -20.95 15.11 -4.85
C ALA A 495 -20.52 14.20 -3.69
N MET A 496 -20.77 12.89 -3.79
CA MET A 496 -20.35 11.93 -2.76
C MET A 496 -18.82 11.79 -2.73
N HIS A 497 -18.18 11.78 -3.90
CA HIS A 497 -16.74 11.75 -4.01
C HIS A 497 -16.09 13.04 -3.49
N GLU A 498 -16.66 14.21 -3.77
CA GLU A 498 -16.14 15.49 -3.27
C GLU A 498 -16.15 15.55 -1.74
N GLN A 499 -17.20 15.01 -1.10
CA GLN A 499 -17.35 15.00 0.36
C GLN A 499 -16.46 13.95 1.05
N ASN A 500 -16.38 12.74 0.50
CA ASN A 500 -15.75 11.61 1.17
C ASN A 500 -14.35 11.26 0.63
N LYS A 501 -13.95 11.85 -0.50
CA LYS A 501 -12.63 11.67 -1.15
C LYS A 501 -12.24 10.21 -1.38
N TYR A 502 -13.14 9.44 -1.99
CA TYR A 502 -12.89 8.03 -2.33
C TYR A 502 -11.67 7.84 -3.25
N THR A 503 -10.81 6.88 -2.92
CA THR A 503 -9.69 6.46 -3.78
C THR A 503 -10.14 5.56 -4.93
N HIS A 504 -11.25 4.85 -4.74
CA HIS A 504 -11.73 3.80 -5.63
C HIS A 504 -13.24 3.96 -5.85
N ILE A 505 -13.71 3.87 -7.10
CA ILE A 505 -15.14 3.87 -7.47
C ILE A 505 -15.39 2.65 -8.33
N LEU A 506 -16.21 1.71 -7.83
CA LEU A 506 -16.45 0.42 -8.46
C LEU A 506 -17.93 0.23 -8.82
N ALA A 507 -18.17 -0.45 -9.94
CA ALA A 507 -19.47 -1.01 -10.28
C ALA A 507 -19.31 -2.31 -11.07
N GLY A 508 -20.40 -3.07 -11.23
CA GLY A 508 -20.40 -4.26 -12.08
C GLY A 508 -20.23 -3.90 -13.57
N ALA A 509 -19.57 -4.75 -14.35
CA ALA A 509 -19.40 -4.58 -15.79
C ALA A 509 -20.67 -4.93 -16.61
N THR A 510 -21.84 -4.52 -16.13
CA THR A 510 -23.16 -4.64 -16.77
C THR A 510 -23.42 -3.50 -17.76
N ALA A 511 -24.57 -3.51 -18.43
CA ALA A 511 -25.02 -2.38 -19.24
C ALA A 511 -25.09 -1.08 -18.40
N PHE A 512 -25.55 -1.18 -17.15
CA PHE A 512 -25.59 -0.06 -16.21
C PHE A 512 -24.19 0.48 -15.91
N GLY A 513 -23.28 -0.34 -15.40
CA GLY A 513 -21.94 0.12 -15.02
C GLY A 513 -21.08 0.57 -16.20
N LYS A 514 -21.20 -0.10 -17.36
CA LYS A 514 -20.48 0.29 -18.59
C LYS A 514 -20.96 1.63 -19.17
N SER A 515 -22.21 2.02 -18.93
CA SER A 515 -22.73 3.34 -19.29
C SER A 515 -22.28 4.42 -18.29
N LEU A 516 -22.33 4.10 -16.99
CA LEU A 516 -22.16 5.07 -15.91
C LEU A 516 -20.69 5.42 -15.62
N LEU A 517 -19.83 4.41 -15.44
CA LEU A 517 -18.45 4.63 -14.97
C LEU A 517 -17.58 5.48 -15.91
N PRO A 518 -17.60 5.29 -17.24
CA PRO A 518 -16.79 6.12 -18.14
C PRO A 518 -17.18 7.60 -18.07
N ARG A 519 -18.48 7.90 -17.85
CA ARG A 519 -18.97 9.26 -17.69
C ARG A 519 -18.44 9.91 -16.40
N ILE A 520 -18.41 9.16 -15.30
CA ILE A 520 -17.83 9.61 -14.02
C ILE A 520 -16.34 9.86 -14.18
N ALA A 521 -15.61 8.92 -14.78
CA ALA A 521 -14.17 9.02 -15.00
C ALA A 521 -13.81 10.26 -15.83
N ALA A 522 -14.55 10.53 -16.90
CA ALA A 522 -14.37 11.74 -17.70
C ALA A 522 -14.64 13.04 -16.92
N LYS A 523 -15.58 13.04 -15.96
CA LYS A 523 -15.86 14.20 -15.12
C LYS A 523 -14.81 14.43 -14.03
N LEU A 524 -14.15 13.36 -13.59
CA LEU A 524 -13.04 13.40 -12.64
C LEU A 524 -11.67 13.57 -13.31
N ASP A 525 -11.63 13.62 -14.64
CA ASP A 525 -10.41 13.68 -15.45
C ASP A 525 -9.43 12.51 -15.17
N VAL A 526 -9.96 11.28 -15.12
CA VAL A 526 -9.20 10.05 -14.89
C VAL A 526 -9.50 8.98 -15.93
N SER A 527 -8.58 8.03 -16.12
CA SER A 527 -8.74 6.90 -17.05
C SER A 527 -9.45 5.72 -16.38
N PRO A 528 -10.66 5.31 -16.83
CA PRO A 528 -11.36 4.17 -16.24
C PRO A 528 -10.71 2.84 -16.65
N VAL A 529 -10.73 1.85 -15.74
CA VAL A 529 -10.34 0.47 -16.04
C VAL A 529 -11.59 -0.37 -16.24
N SER A 530 -11.76 -0.92 -17.45
CA SER A 530 -12.96 -1.67 -17.78
C SER A 530 -12.81 -3.18 -17.58
N ASP A 531 -13.86 -3.79 -17.04
CA ASP A 531 -14.10 -5.25 -17.06
C ASP A 531 -12.92 -6.07 -16.52
N ILE A 532 -12.50 -5.74 -15.30
CA ILE A 532 -11.39 -6.41 -14.61
C ILE A 532 -11.77 -7.84 -14.22
N ILE A 533 -10.79 -8.72 -14.30
CA ILE A 533 -10.88 -10.14 -13.93
C ILE A 533 -10.02 -10.49 -12.71
N GLY A 534 -9.23 -9.53 -12.20
CA GLY A 534 -8.36 -9.75 -11.05
C GLY A 534 -7.70 -8.47 -10.56
N ILE A 535 -7.27 -8.49 -9.30
CA ILE A 535 -6.61 -7.38 -8.61
C ILE A 535 -5.28 -7.91 -8.07
N LYS A 536 -4.16 -7.27 -8.43
CA LYS A 536 -2.81 -7.64 -7.94
C LYS A 536 -2.33 -6.73 -6.82
N ALA A 537 -2.74 -5.46 -6.85
CA ALA A 537 -2.52 -4.44 -5.84
C ALA A 537 -3.64 -3.40 -5.96
N PRO A 538 -3.82 -2.49 -4.99
CA PRO A 538 -4.85 -1.46 -5.05
C PRO A 538 -4.82 -0.63 -6.34
N ASP A 539 -3.64 -0.38 -6.90
CA ASP A 539 -3.46 0.38 -8.16
C ASP A 539 -3.26 -0.50 -9.41
N SER A 540 -3.30 -1.82 -9.28
CA SER A 540 -2.85 -2.76 -10.32
C SER A 540 -3.89 -3.83 -10.62
N PHE A 541 -4.53 -3.73 -11.78
CA PHE A 541 -5.66 -4.55 -12.19
C PHE A 541 -5.33 -5.47 -13.37
N VAL A 542 -6.02 -6.59 -13.48
CA VAL A 542 -5.90 -7.53 -14.59
C VAL A 542 -7.20 -7.53 -15.39
N ARG A 543 -7.12 -7.40 -16.71
CA ARG A 543 -8.28 -7.48 -17.62
C ARG A 543 -7.95 -8.25 -18.88
N THR A 544 -8.98 -8.68 -19.59
CA THR A 544 -8.82 -9.27 -20.92
C THR A 544 -8.98 -8.24 -22.03
N ILE A 545 -8.22 -8.40 -23.12
CA ILE A 545 -8.35 -7.66 -24.37
C ILE A 545 -8.43 -8.63 -25.56
N TYR A 546 -8.73 -8.11 -26.77
CA TYR A 546 -8.87 -8.92 -27.99
C TYR A 546 -9.77 -10.14 -27.83
N ALA A 547 -11.01 -9.91 -27.37
CA ALA A 547 -12.02 -10.97 -27.16
C ALA A 547 -11.55 -12.10 -26.20
N GLY A 548 -10.71 -11.77 -25.23
CA GLY A 548 -10.22 -12.73 -24.25
C GLY A 548 -8.90 -13.40 -24.62
N ASN A 549 -8.32 -13.11 -25.79
CA ASN A 549 -7.12 -13.80 -26.28
C ASN A 549 -5.82 -13.29 -25.65
N ALA A 550 -5.84 -12.11 -25.01
CA ALA A 550 -4.70 -11.60 -24.27
C ALA A 550 -5.13 -11.07 -22.89
N ILE A 551 -4.27 -11.30 -21.90
CA ILE A 551 -4.44 -10.81 -20.52
C ILE A 551 -3.48 -9.64 -20.33
N GLN A 552 -4.03 -8.50 -19.95
CA GLN A 552 -3.28 -7.27 -19.69
C GLN A 552 -3.31 -6.95 -18.19
N THR A 553 -2.14 -6.73 -17.60
CA THR A 553 -2.02 -6.10 -16.28
C THR A 553 -1.83 -4.59 -16.47
N ILE A 554 -2.66 -3.77 -15.84
CA ILE A 554 -2.65 -2.32 -15.95
C ILE A 554 -2.38 -1.74 -14.57
N LYS A 555 -1.36 -0.88 -14.46
CA LYS A 555 -1.10 -0.06 -13.28
C LYS A 555 -1.66 1.34 -13.49
N VAL A 556 -2.60 1.76 -12.64
CA VAL A 556 -3.30 3.04 -12.73
C VAL A 556 -2.58 4.06 -11.86
N LYS A 557 -2.11 5.13 -12.48
CA LYS A 557 -1.40 6.23 -11.80
C LYS A 557 -2.33 7.31 -11.26
N ASP A 558 -3.57 7.36 -11.77
CA ASP A 558 -4.55 8.37 -11.39
C ASP A 558 -4.91 8.29 -9.91
N ASN A 559 -5.22 9.45 -9.32
CA ASN A 559 -5.55 9.58 -7.90
C ASN A 559 -6.83 8.84 -7.50
N VAL A 560 -7.76 8.67 -8.44
CA VAL A 560 -9.03 7.97 -8.24
C VAL A 560 -9.15 6.86 -9.27
N LYS A 561 -9.32 5.62 -8.80
CA LYS A 561 -9.44 4.44 -9.66
C LYS A 561 -10.90 4.17 -9.92
N VAL A 562 -11.37 4.47 -11.13
CA VAL A 562 -12.73 4.15 -11.58
C VAL A 562 -12.71 2.81 -12.32
N VAL A 563 -13.36 1.79 -11.76
CA VAL A 563 -13.15 0.40 -12.19
C VAL A 563 -14.48 -0.35 -12.37
N SER A 564 -14.69 -0.98 -13.53
CA SER A 564 -15.79 -1.97 -13.67
C SER A 564 -15.28 -3.39 -13.48
N VAL A 565 -16.05 -4.19 -12.73
CA VAL A 565 -15.68 -5.55 -12.30
C VAL A 565 -16.46 -6.59 -13.08
N ARG A 566 -15.77 -7.60 -13.62
CA ARG A 566 -16.42 -8.76 -14.24
C ARG A 566 -17.02 -9.67 -13.16
N GLY A 567 -18.34 -9.79 -13.14
CA GLY A 567 -19.05 -10.57 -12.11
C GLY A 567 -18.58 -12.02 -11.98
N THR A 568 -18.34 -12.71 -13.10
CA THR A 568 -17.93 -14.12 -13.12
C THR A 568 -16.52 -14.39 -12.60
N SER A 569 -15.69 -13.35 -12.42
CA SER A 569 -14.30 -13.50 -11.98
C SER A 569 -14.11 -13.37 -10.46
N PHE A 570 -15.15 -12.98 -9.72
CA PHE A 570 -15.10 -12.79 -8.27
C PHE A 570 -16.25 -13.55 -7.63
N GLU A 571 -16.02 -14.21 -6.51
CA GLU A 571 -17.09 -14.89 -5.78
C GLU A 571 -18.08 -13.87 -5.18
N ALA A 572 -19.37 -14.23 -5.11
CA ALA A 572 -20.37 -13.34 -4.55
C ALA A 572 -20.22 -13.25 -3.02
N SER A 573 -20.08 -12.04 -2.49
CA SER A 573 -20.07 -11.81 -1.04
C SER A 573 -21.41 -12.18 -0.40
N SER A 574 -21.39 -12.69 0.84
CA SER A 574 -22.60 -12.91 1.62
C SER A 574 -23.30 -11.58 1.95
N LEU A 575 -24.63 -11.58 1.87
CA LEU A 575 -25.50 -10.50 2.35
C LEU A 575 -25.90 -10.68 3.82
N GLU A 576 -25.15 -11.50 4.55
CA GLU A 576 -25.37 -11.84 5.96
C GLU A 576 -24.11 -11.61 6.76
N GLY A 577 -24.28 -11.24 8.04
CA GLY A 577 -23.19 -11.06 9.00
C GLY A 577 -22.61 -9.64 9.09
N GLY A 578 -23.11 -8.70 8.30
CA GLY A 578 -22.80 -7.27 8.40
C GLY A 578 -23.82 -6.46 9.21
N ASN A 579 -23.44 -5.25 9.62
CA ASN A 579 -24.31 -4.29 10.29
C ASN A 579 -23.88 -2.85 9.96
N ALA A 580 -23.81 -2.53 8.67
CA ALA A 580 -23.39 -1.20 8.20
C ALA A 580 -24.45 -0.14 8.50
N THR A 581 -24.03 1.09 8.80
CA THR A 581 -24.97 2.19 9.02
C THR A 581 -25.54 2.69 7.69
N CYS A 582 -26.87 2.87 7.62
CA CYS A 582 -27.54 3.50 6.49
C CYS A 582 -27.66 5.01 6.74
N GLU A 583 -27.10 5.81 5.85
CA GLU A 583 -27.16 7.27 5.90
C GLU A 583 -27.82 7.83 4.63
N PRO A 584 -28.70 8.84 4.74
CA PRO A 584 -29.24 9.51 3.57
C PRO A 584 -28.14 10.35 2.89
N VAL A 585 -28.13 10.38 1.57
CA VAL A 585 -27.26 11.32 0.83
C VAL A 585 -27.77 12.76 0.97
N PRO A 586 -26.89 13.77 0.81
CA PRO A 586 -27.28 15.17 0.66
C PRO A 586 -28.41 15.39 -0.35
N SER A 587 -29.37 16.23 0.00
CA SER A 587 -30.41 16.69 -0.92
C SER A 587 -29.80 17.53 -2.04
N GLY A 588 -30.16 17.25 -3.29
CA GLY A 588 -29.73 18.01 -4.46
C GLY A 588 -30.72 17.85 -5.62
N ASP A 589 -30.64 18.76 -6.60
CA ASP A 589 -31.36 18.61 -7.86
C ASP A 589 -30.55 17.74 -8.82
N TYR A 590 -30.99 16.49 -8.97
CA TYR A 590 -30.38 15.50 -9.85
C TYR A 590 -31.16 15.30 -11.14
N LYS A 591 -32.18 16.12 -11.39
CA LYS A 591 -32.99 16.03 -12.60
C LYS A 591 -32.18 16.49 -13.80
N THR A 592 -32.30 15.74 -14.89
CA THR A 592 -31.70 16.09 -16.18
C THR A 592 -32.80 16.36 -17.20
N ASN A 593 -32.56 17.33 -18.09
CA ASN A 593 -33.42 17.59 -19.25
C ASN A 593 -32.85 16.97 -20.53
N LEU A 594 -31.73 16.24 -20.46
CA LEU A 594 -31.05 15.66 -21.62
C LEU A 594 -31.64 14.31 -22.04
N VAL A 595 -32.14 13.53 -21.07
CA VAL A 595 -32.63 12.16 -21.27
C VAL A 595 -33.85 11.94 -20.37
N GLU A 596 -34.87 11.28 -20.91
CA GLU A 596 -36.07 10.88 -20.17
C GLU A 596 -36.33 9.39 -20.34
N PHE A 597 -36.59 8.70 -19.22
CA PHE A 597 -37.00 7.30 -19.23
C PHE A 597 -38.49 7.17 -19.54
N ILE A 598 -38.82 6.63 -20.72
CA ILE A 598 -40.21 6.46 -21.18
C ILE A 598 -40.79 5.09 -20.78
N LYS A 599 -40.12 3.99 -21.17
CA LYS A 599 -40.61 2.61 -20.99
C LYS A 599 -39.45 1.61 -20.93
N GLN A 600 -39.68 0.50 -20.23
CA GLN A 600 -38.84 -0.71 -20.28
C GLN A 600 -39.73 -1.93 -20.53
N GLU A 601 -39.29 -2.83 -21.41
CA GLU A 601 -39.92 -4.13 -21.68
C GLU A 601 -38.99 -5.24 -21.22
N ILE A 602 -39.36 -5.92 -20.13
CA ILE A 602 -38.54 -6.99 -19.54
C ILE A 602 -39.11 -8.33 -20.00
N SER A 603 -38.28 -9.14 -20.66
CA SER A 603 -38.59 -10.51 -21.05
C SER A 603 -38.84 -11.37 -19.80
N LYS A 604 -40.12 -11.66 -19.50
CA LYS A 604 -40.48 -12.56 -18.40
C LYS A 604 -40.12 -14.00 -18.75
N SER A 605 -39.32 -14.65 -17.91
CA SER A 605 -38.98 -16.06 -18.02
C SER A 605 -39.03 -16.71 -16.65
N ASP A 606 -39.59 -17.91 -16.57
CA ASP A 606 -39.55 -18.73 -15.35
C ASP A 606 -38.19 -19.44 -15.20
N ARG A 607 -37.30 -19.31 -16.19
CA ARG A 607 -35.97 -19.92 -16.20
C ARG A 607 -34.94 -19.05 -15.49
N PRO A 608 -33.85 -19.66 -14.97
CA PRO A 608 -32.76 -18.91 -14.36
C PRO A 608 -32.19 -17.84 -15.29
N GLU A 609 -31.69 -16.75 -14.69
CA GLU A 609 -31.02 -15.69 -15.44
C GLU A 609 -29.70 -16.19 -16.03
N LEU A 610 -29.45 -15.86 -17.30
CA LEU A 610 -28.33 -16.39 -18.08
C LEU A 610 -26.94 -16.15 -17.46
N THR A 611 -26.73 -15.01 -16.80
CA THR A 611 -25.45 -14.61 -16.19
C THR A 611 -25.17 -15.29 -14.84
N SER A 612 -26.19 -15.83 -14.17
CA SER A 612 -26.08 -16.46 -12.84
C SER A 612 -26.39 -17.96 -12.86
N ALA A 613 -26.83 -18.50 -13.99
CA ALA A 613 -27.16 -19.91 -14.14
C ALA A 613 -25.94 -20.84 -14.03
N LYS A 614 -26.09 -21.94 -13.28
CA LYS A 614 -25.07 -22.99 -13.18
C LYS A 614 -24.95 -23.84 -14.43
N VAL A 615 -26.04 -23.96 -15.18
CA VAL A 615 -26.08 -24.69 -16.46
C VAL A 615 -26.68 -23.77 -17.52
N VAL A 616 -26.05 -23.75 -18.69
CA VAL A 616 -26.54 -22.98 -19.85
C VAL A 616 -26.66 -23.91 -21.06
N VAL A 617 -27.83 -23.95 -21.66
CA VAL A 617 -28.08 -24.65 -22.93
C VAL A 617 -28.21 -23.60 -24.03
N SER A 618 -27.30 -23.60 -25.00
CA SER A 618 -27.18 -22.53 -25.98
C SER A 618 -27.41 -23.00 -27.41
N GLY A 619 -28.24 -22.25 -28.15
CA GLY A 619 -28.65 -22.57 -29.51
C GLY A 619 -27.97 -21.69 -30.58
N GLY A 620 -27.52 -22.33 -31.66
CA GLY A 620 -26.96 -21.66 -32.82
C GLY A 620 -27.87 -21.63 -34.05
N ARG A 621 -27.32 -21.15 -35.16
CA ARG A 621 -27.97 -21.18 -36.49
C ARG A 621 -28.33 -22.60 -36.93
N GLY A 622 -27.67 -23.63 -36.38
CA GLY A 622 -27.99 -25.04 -36.64
C GLY A 622 -29.45 -25.42 -36.36
N LEU A 623 -30.15 -24.68 -35.49
CA LEU A 623 -31.56 -24.94 -35.16
C LEU A 623 -32.55 -24.56 -36.27
N LYS A 624 -32.14 -23.79 -37.29
CA LYS A 624 -32.92 -23.40 -38.48
C LYS A 624 -34.18 -22.55 -38.27
N SER A 625 -34.83 -22.59 -37.11
CA SER A 625 -36.02 -21.79 -36.79
C SER A 625 -36.19 -21.55 -35.28
N GLY A 626 -36.98 -20.54 -34.91
CA GLY A 626 -37.35 -20.28 -33.52
C GLY A 626 -38.26 -21.36 -32.91
N GLU A 627 -39.05 -22.07 -33.72
CA GLU A 627 -39.88 -23.18 -33.22
C GLU A 627 -39.02 -24.33 -32.68
N ASN A 628 -37.88 -24.59 -33.30
CA ASN A 628 -36.95 -25.65 -32.91
C ASN A 628 -36.21 -25.34 -31.61
N PHE A 629 -36.20 -24.09 -31.13
CA PHE A 629 -35.68 -23.75 -29.80
C PHE A 629 -36.46 -24.43 -28.67
N LYS A 630 -37.70 -24.90 -28.94
CA LYS A 630 -38.46 -25.75 -27.99
C LYS A 630 -37.67 -26.98 -27.53
N LEU A 631 -36.82 -27.55 -28.39
CA LEU A 631 -35.94 -28.67 -28.02
C LEU A 631 -34.97 -28.28 -26.91
N LEU A 632 -34.40 -27.07 -26.98
CA LEU A 632 -33.49 -26.55 -25.97
C LEU A 632 -34.23 -26.14 -24.71
N TYR A 633 -35.43 -25.59 -24.82
CA TYR A 633 -36.28 -25.29 -23.66
C TYR A 633 -36.59 -26.57 -22.88
N SER A 634 -37.00 -27.66 -23.54
CA SER A 634 -37.26 -28.93 -22.87
C SER A 634 -36.02 -29.54 -22.20
N LEU A 635 -34.85 -29.42 -22.83
CA LEU A 635 -33.58 -29.85 -22.22
C LEU A 635 -33.22 -28.97 -21.02
N ALA A 636 -33.36 -27.65 -21.15
CA ALA A 636 -33.05 -26.70 -20.10
C ALA A 636 -33.95 -26.90 -18.87
N ASP A 637 -35.24 -27.15 -19.08
CA ASP A 637 -36.19 -27.41 -18.00
C ASP A 637 -35.80 -28.67 -17.20
N LYS A 638 -35.26 -29.70 -17.87
CA LYS A 638 -34.74 -30.91 -17.20
C LYS A 638 -33.48 -30.69 -16.39
N LEU A 639 -32.63 -29.77 -16.83
CA LEU A 639 -31.35 -29.46 -16.18
C LEU A 639 -31.44 -28.27 -15.21
N ASN A 640 -32.63 -27.67 -15.07
CA ASN A 640 -32.82 -26.37 -14.42
C ASN A 640 -31.81 -25.32 -14.94
N ALA A 641 -31.65 -25.28 -16.26
CA ALA A 641 -30.66 -24.47 -16.96
C ALA A 641 -31.28 -23.18 -17.53
N ALA A 642 -30.44 -22.17 -17.73
CA ALA A 642 -30.79 -21.04 -18.59
C ALA A 642 -30.63 -21.41 -20.07
N VAL A 643 -31.33 -20.67 -20.95
CA VAL A 643 -31.17 -20.81 -22.39
C VAL A 643 -30.40 -19.62 -22.95
N GLY A 644 -29.33 -19.91 -23.70
CA GLY A 644 -28.54 -18.93 -24.43
C GLY A 644 -28.67 -19.09 -25.94
N ALA A 645 -28.08 -18.15 -26.68
CA ALA A 645 -28.02 -18.21 -28.12
C ALA A 645 -26.76 -17.54 -28.70
N SER A 646 -26.38 -17.98 -29.89
CA SER A 646 -25.39 -17.26 -30.71
C SER A 646 -26.02 -16.03 -31.38
N ARG A 647 -25.18 -15.05 -31.74
CA ARG A 647 -25.62 -13.89 -32.54
C ARG A 647 -26.36 -14.29 -33.83
N ALA A 648 -25.92 -15.35 -34.50
CA ALA A 648 -26.56 -15.81 -35.73
C ALA A 648 -28.01 -16.30 -35.53
N ALA A 649 -28.36 -16.78 -34.34
CA ALA A 649 -29.74 -17.16 -34.01
C ALA A 649 -30.61 -15.93 -33.69
N VAL A 650 -30.02 -14.91 -33.06
CA VAL A 650 -30.69 -13.62 -32.80
C VAL A 650 -30.94 -12.87 -34.10
N ASP A 651 -29.92 -12.73 -34.96
CA ASP A 651 -30.01 -12.06 -36.25
C ASP A 651 -31.03 -12.74 -37.19
N ALA A 652 -31.24 -14.06 -37.02
CA ALA A 652 -32.26 -14.84 -37.75
C ALA A 652 -33.67 -14.78 -37.13
N GLY A 653 -33.85 -14.05 -36.03
CA GLY A 653 -35.14 -13.88 -35.35
C GLY A 653 -35.60 -15.10 -34.57
N TYR A 654 -34.71 -16.03 -34.19
CA TYR A 654 -35.11 -17.24 -33.45
C TYR A 654 -35.41 -16.94 -31.98
N VAL A 655 -34.66 -16.02 -31.39
CA VAL A 655 -34.78 -15.58 -29.99
C VAL A 655 -34.41 -14.10 -29.85
N SER A 656 -34.74 -13.50 -28.71
CA SER A 656 -34.39 -12.10 -28.42
C SER A 656 -32.88 -11.93 -28.17
N ASN A 657 -32.41 -10.69 -28.35
CA ASN A 657 -31.00 -10.32 -28.12
C ASN A 657 -30.56 -10.54 -26.66
N ASP A 658 -31.50 -10.53 -25.70
CA ASP A 658 -31.21 -10.75 -24.28
C ASP A 658 -30.60 -12.14 -24.01
N LEU A 659 -30.85 -13.12 -24.88
CA LEU A 659 -30.31 -14.47 -24.76
C LEU A 659 -28.94 -14.62 -25.44
N GLN A 660 -28.43 -13.57 -26.08
CA GLN A 660 -27.17 -13.63 -26.82
C GLN A 660 -25.97 -13.84 -25.88
N VAL A 661 -25.19 -14.87 -26.14
CA VAL A 661 -23.90 -15.14 -25.49
C VAL A 661 -22.76 -14.76 -26.44
N GLY A 662 -21.76 -14.04 -25.93
CA GLY A 662 -20.57 -13.63 -26.68
C GLY A 662 -20.11 -12.22 -26.35
N GLN A 663 -19.10 -11.76 -27.08
CA GLN A 663 -18.45 -10.45 -26.93
C GLN A 663 -19.44 -9.26 -26.94
N THR A 664 -20.45 -9.31 -27.79
CA THR A 664 -21.48 -8.25 -27.90
C THR A 664 -22.78 -8.61 -27.18
N GLY A 665 -22.79 -9.70 -26.41
CA GLY A 665 -23.91 -10.16 -25.61
C GLY A 665 -23.51 -10.31 -24.15
N LYS A 666 -24.00 -11.36 -23.50
CA LYS A 666 -23.66 -11.72 -22.13
C LYS A 666 -22.42 -12.61 -22.08
N ILE A 667 -21.58 -12.35 -21.08
CA ILE A 667 -20.47 -13.22 -20.69
C ILE A 667 -20.98 -14.11 -19.56
N VAL A 668 -20.81 -15.42 -19.71
CA VAL A 668 -21.23 -16.44 -18.75
C VAL A 668 -20.07 -17.38 -18.45
N ALA A 669 -20.06 -17.92 -17.22
CA ALA A 669 -19.09 -18.92 -16.79
C ALA A 669 -19.79 -20.02 -15.94
N PRO A 670 -20.75 -20.76 -16.52
CA PRO A 670 -21.48 -21.82 -15.83
C PRO A 670 -20.58 -23.01 -15.48
N ASP A 671 -21.08 -23.89 -14.61
CA ASP A 671 -20.50 -25.20 -14.37
C ASP A 671 -20.60 -26.08 -15.63
N LEU A 672 -21.70 -25.96 -16.39
CA LEU A 672 -21.92 -26.70 -17.63
C LEU A 672 -22.50 -25.80 -18.73
N TYR A 673 -21.82 -25.73 -19.87
CA TYR A 673 -22.29 -25.07 -21.08
C TYR A 673 -22.51 -26.08 -22.21
N ILE A 674 -23.73 -26.16 -22.73
CA ILE A 674 -24.10 -27.06 -23.82
C ILE A 674 -24.33 -26.25 -25.10
N ALA A 675 -23.38 -26.28 -26.02
CA ALA A 675 -23.43 -25.59 -27.30
C ALA A 675 -24.07 -26.49 -28.38
N VAL A 676 -25.29 -26.15 -28.81
CA VAL A 676 -26.07 -26.94 -29.78
C VAL A 676 -26.15 -26.21 -31.12
N GLY A 677 -25.54 -26.79 -32.16
CA GLY A 677 -25.55 -26.23 -33.52
C GLY A 677 -24.84 -24.87 -33.63
N ILE A 678 -23.82 -24.65 -32.80
CA ILE A 678 -22.99 -23.45 -32.75
C ILE A 678 -21.62 -23.78 -33.34
N SER A 679 -21.11 -22.97 -34.27
CA SER A 679 -19.81 -23.19 -34.91
C SER A 679 -18.62 -22.88 -34.01
N GLY A 680 -18.77 -22.00 -33.02
CA GLY A 680 -17.67 -21.58 -32.14
C GLY A 680 -16.84 -20.42 -32.69
N ALA A 681 -17.47 -19.44 -33.34
CA ALA A 681 -16.78 -18.21 -33.74
C ALA A 681 -16.15 -17.51 -32.53
N ILE A 682 -15.00 -16.86 -32.72
CA ILE A 682 -14.20 -16.19 -31.66
C ILE A 682 -15.08 -15.27 -30.79
N GLN A 683 -16.00 -14.53 -31.41
CA GLN A 683 -16.89 -13.60 -30.71
C GLN A 683 -17.88 -14.33 -29.79
N HIS A 684 -18.30 -15.55 -30.11
CA HIS A 684 -19.15 -16.34 -29.22
C HIS A 684 -18.33 -16.96 -28.08
N LEU A 685 -17.17 -17.53 -28.41
CA LEU A 685 -16.25 -18.13 -27.42
C LEU A 685 -15.85 -17.13 -26.33
N ALA A 686 -15.63 -15.87 -26.70
CA ALA A 686 -15.33 -14.79 -25.77
C ALA A 686 -16.34 -14.63 -24.61
N GLY A 687 -17.58 -15.12 -24.79
CA GLY A 687 -18.63 -15.06 -23.77
C GLY A 687 -18.89 -16.36 -23.02
N MET A 688 -18.22 -17.46 -23.33
CA MET A 688 -18.50 -18.76 -22.69
C MET A 688 -17.31 -19.70 -22.51
N LYS A 689 -16.12 -19.35 -23.00
CA LYS A 689 -14.92 -20.21 -22.92
C LYS A 689 -14.44 -20.51 -21.50
N ASP A 690 -14.82 -19.66 -20.53
CA ASP A 690 -14.46 -19.81 -19.13
C ASP A 690 -15.47 -20.69 -18.36
N SER A 691 -16.37 -21.39 -19.06
CA SER A 691 -17.25 -22.41 -18.46
C SER A 691 -16.42 -23.60 -17.98
N LYS A 692 -16.79 -24.21 -16.84
CA LYS A 692 -16.01 -25.34 -16.28
C LYS A 692 -16.05 -26.60 -17.15
N THR A 693 -17.18 -26.83 -17.83
CA THR A 693 -17.35 -27.94 -18.77
C THR A 693 -18.15 -27.47 -19.97
N ILE A 694 -17.60 -27.66 -21.17
CA ILE A 694 -18.20 -27.31 -22.44
C ILE A 694 -18.54 -28.61 -23.19
N VAL A 695 -19.83 -28.77 -23.50
CA VAL A 695 -20.35 -29.86 -24.33
C VAL A 695 -20.77 -29.28 -25.68
N ALA A 696 -20.28 -29.84 -26.78
CA ALA A 696 -20.64 -29.41 -28.13
C ALA A 696 -21.41 -30.50 -28.88
N ILE A 697 -22.58 -30.14 -29.43
CA ILE A 697 -23.36 -30.98 -30.34
C ILE A 697 -23.40 -30.28 -31.70
N ASN A 698 -22.65 -30.80 -32.67
CA ASN A 698 -22.59 -30.24 -34.01
C ASN A 698 -22.50 -31.35 -35.05
N LYS A 699 -23.06 -31.13 -36.25
CA LYS A 699 -22.99 -32.09 -37.36
C LYS A 699 -21.64 -32.04 -38.10
N ASP A 700 -20.95 -30.90 -38.00
CA ASP A 700 -19.70 -30.64 -38.69
C ASP A 700 -18.52 -30.96 -37.76
N PRO A 701 -17.77 -32.05 -37.99
CA PRO A 701 -16.65 -32.44 -37.13
C PRO A 701 -15.52 -31.41 -37.07
N GLU A 702 -15.42 -30.54 -38.07
CA GLU A 702 -14.38 -29.50 -38.15
C GLU A 702 -14.83 -28.16 -37.53
N ALA A 703 -15.99 -28.13 -36.86
CA ALA A 703 -16.48 -26.92 -36.23
C ALA A 703 -15.51 -26.42 -35.13
N PRO A 704 -15.07 -25.14 -35.16
CA PRO A 704 -14.15 -24.57 -34.18
C PRO A 704 -14.54 -24.76 -32.71
N ILE A 705 -15.83 -24.90 -32.40
CA ILE A 705 -16.33 -25.16 -31.05
C ILE A 705 -15.70 -26.43 -30.43
N PHE A 706 -15.35 -27.44 -31.24
CA PHE A 706 -14.74 -28.67 -30.74
C PHE A 706 -13.31 -28.47 -30.22
N GLN A 707 -12.63 -27.38 -30.62
CA GLN A 707 -11.31 -27.05 -30.10
C GLN A 707 -11.32 -26.62 -28.63
N VAL A 708 -12.48 -26.22 -28.11
CA VAL A 708 -12.67 -25.76 -26.74
C VAL A 708 -13.68 -26.61 -25.96
N ALA A 709 -14.25 -27.65 -26.57
CA ALA A 709 -15.23 -28.52 -25.92
C ALA A 709 -14.53 -29.66 -25.20
N ASP A 710 -14.87 -29.87 -23.93
CA ASP A 710 -14.44 -31.03 -23.15
C ASP A 710 -15.09 -32.32 -23.66
N TYR A 711 -16.35 -32.22 -24.11
CA TYR A 711 -17.09 -33.32 -24.71
C TYR A 711 -17.72 -32.90 -26.04
N GLY A 712 -17.35 -33.58 -27.11
CA GLY A 712 -17.89 -33.36 -28.45
C GLY A 712 -18.74 -34.52 -28.94
N LEU A 713 -19.94 -34.24 -29.41
CA LEU A 713 -20.79 -35.20 -30.12
C LEU A 713 -21.01 -34.73 -31.56
N VAL A 714 -20.38 -35.43 -32.51
CA VAL A 714 -20.59 -35.21 -33.94
C VAL A 714 -21.87 -35.92 -34.38
N ALA A 715 -22.98 -35.20 -34.36
CA ALA A 715 -24.30 -35.76 -34.68
C ALA A 715 -25.30 -34.68 -35.14
N ASP A 716 -26.40 -35.12 -35.75
CA ASP A 716 -27.55 -34.26 -35.99
C ASP A 716 -28.23 -33.89 -34.66
N LEU A 717 -28.27 -32.59 -34.34
CA LEU A 717 -28.89 -32.06 -33.12
C LEU A 717 -30.37 -32.43 -33.00
N PHE A 718 -31.09 -32.58 -34.11
CA PHE A 718 -32.52 -32.92 -34.10
C PHE A 718 -32.78 -34.35 -33.61
N LYS A 719 -31.77 -35.21 -33.65
CA LYS A 719 -31.81 -36.57 -33.07
C LYS A 719 -31.12 -36.60 -31.71
N ALA A 720 -29.94 -35.99 -31.61
CA ALA A 720 -29.10 -36.06 -30.42
C ALA A 720 -29.73 -35.37 -29.21
N VAL A 721 -30.32 -34.18 -29.37
CA VAL A 721 -30.91 -33.42 -28.25
C VAL A 721 -32.11 -34.15 -27.63
N PRO A 722 -33.11 -34.62 -28.40
CA PRO A 722 -34.21 -35.41 -27.83
C PRO A 722 -33.74 -36.68 -27.10
N THR A 723 -32.83 -37.45 -27.71
CA THR A 723 -32.29 -38.66 -27.07
C THR A 723 -31.53 -38.33 -25.79
N PHE A 724 -30.81 -37.20 -25.76
CA PHE A 724 -30.14 -36.75 -24.55
C PHE A 724 -31.16 -36.38 -23.46
N THR A 725 -32.18 -35.59 -23.80
CA THR A 725 -33.27 -35.23 -22.88
C THR A 725 -34.01 -36.46 -22.33
N GLU A 726 -34.21 -37.50 -23.14
CA GLU A 726 -34.83 -38.76 -22.71
C GLU A 726 -33.98 -39.55 -21.72
N LYS A 727 -32.65 -39.55 -21.90
CA LYS A 727 -31.72 -40.25 -21.01
C LYS A 727 -31.49 -39.54 -19.67
N LEU A 728 -31.88 -38.28 -19.55
CA LEU A 728 -31.89 -37.52 -18.29
C LEU A 728 -33.14 -37.82 -17.42
N LYS A 729 -33.96 -38.80 -17.80
CA LYS A 729 -35.14 -39.23 -17.03
C LYS A 729 -34.78 -39.98 -15.76
#